data_AF-A0A2M7QVU8-F1
#
_entry.id   AF-A0A2M7QVU8-F1
#
_cell.length_a   1.000
_cell.length_b   1.000
_cell.length_c   1.000
_cell.angle_alpha   90.00
_cell.angle_beta   90.00
_cell.angle_gamma   90.00
#
_symmetry.space_group_name_H-M   'P 1'
#
loop_
_entity.id
_entity.type
_entity.pdbx_description
1 polymer ?
#
loop_
_entity_poly.entity_id
_entity_poly.type
_entity_poly.pdbx_seq_one_letter_code
_entity_poly.pdbx_strand_id
1 'polypeptide(L)'
;MLTKKITEPQAQYTKAPTPGGQMHTSFTTPPSKHGGAFNWKVVSGVVTVGLVVVVGIAGVLIAQRQQNQPGPVAPNAPESKPAALVVPPPRTCTLEFTVGAPPTPTPTPSSIPVPGAAKCLSKTASLIKGTISSKPVEDVTRTPLAANATVKPGDIIEYKLQITADKNTGEVTMADTLPAQLEYITGTARIGAAPISSGVSISNNLLTMKMAAIAANAQWTFSYKARVRETAAAGSFTNAVNLTTAGITGADTSCKLTLAVQPPSGTAECLSKIALKENNSEYGSNALADRGAVITYKLTVTADQETSGPVVVTDVLPTAVSYVPNSAKIGNTLAGTKATFTDATRTLKFELGSMSTTTDNRTFILTYQATVKTDAPIASFSNAAKAITNAVAGSASNCSAKLQVTPTAVAKCESKQAFTDYNGTAIAPDSIVTKGSTMVYRITVTANETTAGSVVVVDTLPDRLEFVESKDSALQYNSSTRKITATIATMGDTAATKTKTFEYKVRVKTDAAAGDFTNTATVTTASKTTQADSCPLTLRIAYQCNSSCSTDDQCASSGNASYICSADQGSKCRLSSNVGSSSCENPSTSYACNTSCENNNQCQQANGNYVCSDTSQGKRCRLKDYESQANCEAVSTPTPTPAIGCNASCVTNADCSNPDHICYTTSSGAQQCRLDTNPTSTTCTTPGVTVAQTPTQTLPQQLPQTGPEDWINWLKAGLITLGIGAVLLLLL
;
A
#
# COMPACT_ATOMS: atom_id res chain seq x y z
N MET A 1 74.71 -4.52 0.58
CA MET A 1 73.31 -4.69 0.14
C MET A 1 72.59 -3.37 0.37
N LEU A 2 72.15 -2.74 -0.72
CA LEU A 2 71.41 -1.48 -0.72
C LEU A 2 69.96 -1.72 -0.31
N THR A 3 69.44 -0.98 0.68
CA THR A 3 68.09 -0.41 0.57
C THR A 3 67.91 0.85 1.41
N LYS A 4 67.46 1.87 0.68
CA LYS A 4 67.25 3.30 0.93
C LYS A 4 66.24 3.59 2.05
N LYS A 5 66.62 4.46 3.00
CA LYS A 5 65.70 5.25 3.85
C LYS A 5 65.13 6.42 3.04
N ILE A 6 63.83 6.67 3.14
CA ILE A 6 63.24 7.99 2.82
C ILE A 6 62.33 8.37 3.99
N THR A 7 62.58 9.58 4.49
CA THR A 7 62.01 10.23 5.66
C THR A 7 60.86 11.14 5.23
N GLU A 8 59.78 11.14 5.99
CA GLU A 8 58.61 12.03 5.88
C GLU A 8 58.91 13.41 6.50
N PRO A 9 58.44 14.54 5.92
CA PRO A 9 58.45 15.81 6.63
C PRO A 9 57.06 16.19 7.16
N GLN A 10 57.06 16.59 8.43
CA GLN A 10 55.96 17.19 9.19
C GLN A 10 55.64 18.61 8.68
N ALA A 11 54.36 18.95 8.53
CA ALA A 11 53.91 20.32 8.27
C ALA A 11 53.56 21.03 9.58
N GLN A 12 54.20 22.20 9.78
CA GLN A 12 54.09 23.05 10.95
C GLN A 12 52.84 23.94 10.94
N TYR A 13 52.31 24.15 12.15
CA TYR A 13 51.37 25.19 12.53
C TYR A 13 52.01 26.59 12.48
N THR A 14 51.30 27.58 11.95
CA THR A 14 51.54 29.01 12.22
C THR A 14 50.25 29.69 12.67
N LYS A 15 50.40 30.49 13.73
CA LYS A 15 49.40 31.19 14.54
C LYS A 15 49.46 32.69 14.27
N ALA A 16 48.32 33.39 14.44
CA ALA A 16 48.10 34.78 14.90
C ALA A 16 47.17 35.61 13.97
N PRO A 17 46.52 36.71 14.42
CA PRO A 17 46.14 37.12 15.78
C PRO A 17 44.66 37.62 15.92
N THR A 18 44.25 37.77 17.18
CA THR A 18 43.01 38.40 17.66
C THR A 18 43.05 39.94 17.57
N PRO A 19 41.90 40.61 17.39
CA PRO A 19 41.37 41.53 18.43
C PRO A 19 39.85 41.27 18.62
N GLY A 20 39.23 41.29 19.80
CA GLY A 20 39.35 42.25 20.89
C GLY A 20 38.06 43.10 20.92
N GLY A 21 37.02 42.64 21.62
CA GLY A 21 35.76 43.38 21.79
C GLY A 21 34.76 42.63 22.68
N GLN A 22 34.70 43.02 23.96
CA GLN A 22 33.65 42.62 24.89
C GLN A 22 32.37 43.44 24.63
N MET A 23 31.19 42.82 24.68
CA MET A 23 29.96 43.47 25.16
C MET A 23 28.87 42.43 25.52
N HIS A 24 28.50 42.46 26.80
CA HIS A 24 27.20 42.18 27.43
C HIS A 24 26.19 41.22 26.78
N THR A 25 25.89 40.15 27.51
CA THR A 25 24.79 39.20 27.28
C THR A 25 23.44 39.79 27.71
N SER A 26 22.49 39.87 26.78
CA SER A 26 21.07 40.03 27.05
C SER A 26 20.32 38.88 26.37
N PHE A 27 19.63 38.05 27.17
CA PHE A 27 18.76 36.97 26.71
C PHE A 27 17.57 37.55 25.92
N THR A 28 17.39 37.11 24.68
CA THR A 28 16.08 37.13 23.99
C THR A 28 15.89 35.85 23.18
N THR A 29 14.75 35.21 23.40
CA THR A 29 14.23 33.99 22.76
C THR A 29 13.98 34.17 21.24
N PRO A 30 14.19 33.12 20.41
CA PRO A 30 13.88 33.16 18.98
C PRO A 30 12.41 32.79 18.63
N PRO A 31 11.91 33.18 17.44
CA PRO A 31 10.47 33.25 17.15
C PRO A 31 9.86 31.95 16.63
N SER A 32 8.56 31.80 16.92
CA SER A 32 7.69 30.71 16.50
C SER A 32 7.38 30.76 14.99
N LYS A 33 7.42 29.59 14.34
CA LYS A 33 7.02 29.41 12.94
C LYS A 33 5.51 29.16 12.82
N HIS A 34 4.91 29.87 11.87
CA HIS A 34 3.53 29.76 11.42
C HIS A 34 3.14 28.33 10.99
N GLY A 35 2.08 27.79 11.61
CA GLY A 35 1.38 26.60 11.17
C GLY A 35 0.22 26.95 10.24
N GLY A 36 0.18 26.31 9.07
CA GLY A 36 -0.93 26.37 8.12
C GLY A 36 -2.14 25.57 8.63
N ALA A 37 -3.32 26.14 8.45
CA ALA A 37 -4.60 25.61 8.89
C ALA A 37 -4.98 24.30 8.16
N PHE A 38 -5.29 23.26 8.93
CA PHE A 38 -5.88 22.00 8.46
C PHE A 38 -7.32 21.91 9.00
N ASN A 39 -8.29 21.69 8.12
CA ASN A 39 -9.72 21.91 8.36
C ASN A 39 -10.37 20.65 8.99
N TRP A 40 -10.80 20.73 10.26
CA TRP A 40 -11.21 19.57 11.11
C TRP A 40 -12.66 19.06 10.89
N LYS A 41 -13.47 19.66 10.02
CA LYS A 41 -14.93 19.44 10.08
C LYS A 41 -15.50 18.13 9.48
N VAL A 42 -14.70 17.12 9.13
CA VAL A 42 -15.24 15.87 8.51
C VAL A 42 -14.89 14.57 9.25
N VAL A 43 -14.03 14.58 10.28
CA VAL A 43 -13.61 13.33 10.98
C VAL A 43 -14.33 13.09 12.32
N SER A 44 -15.09 14.06 12.83
CA SER A 44 -15.75 13.95 14.15
C SER A 44 -17.05 13.11 14.17
N GLY A 45 -17.60 12.73 13.01
CA GLY A 45 -18.86 11.98 12.94
C GLY A 45 -18.69 10.46 13.13
N VAL A 46 -17.62 9.88 12.57
CA VAL A 46 -17.46 8.42 12.47
C VAL A 46 -16.79 7.82 13.71
N VAL A 47 -15.93 8.58 14.39
CA VAL A 47 -15.22 8.12 15.60
C VAL A 47 -16.16 8.07 16.82
N THR A 48 -17.15 8.97 16.89
CA THR A 48 -18.08 9.05 18.02
C THR A 48 -19.14 7.95 17.97
N VAL A 49 -19.59 7.53 16.78
CA VAL A 49 -20.56 6.43 16.61
C VAL A 49 -19.89 5.07 16.85
N GLY A 50 -18.63 4.90 16.42
CA GLY A 50 -17.87 3.67 16.67
C GLY A 50 -17.60 3.41 18.17
N LEU A 51 -17.36 4.45 18.95
CA LEU A 51 -17.09 4.31 20.39
C LEU A 51 -18.35 3.90 21.18
N VAL A 52 -19.54 4.37 20.78
CA VAL A 52 -20.83 4.04 21.43
C VAL A 52 -21.23 2.59 21.18
N VAL A 53 -20.97 2.06 19.98
CA VAL A 53 -21.28 0.66 19.64
C VAL A 53 -20.37 -0.32 20.38
N VAL A 54 -19.09 0.01 20.56
CA VAL A 54 -18.13 -0.86 21.28
C VAL A 54 -18.40 -0.88 22.79
N VAL A 55 -18.78 0.25 23.39
CA VAL A 55 -19.16 0.30 24.82
C VAL A 55 -20.50 -0.39 25.08
N GLY A 56 -21.45 -0.31 24.14
CA GLY A 56 -22.73 -1.04 24.22
C GLY A 56 -22.57 -2.56 24.19
N ILE A 57 -21.69 -3.09 23.33
CA ILE A 57 -21.43 -4.54 23.22
C ILE A 57 -20.69 -5.06 24.47
N ALA A 58 -19.79 -4.28 25.07
CA ALA A 58 -19.14 -4.64 26.32
C ALA A 58 -20.12 -4.70 27.51
N GLY A 59 -21.11 -3.80 27.57
CA GLY A 59 -22.16 -3.82 28.60
C GLY A 59 -23.04 -5.07 28.56
N VAL A 60 -23.40 -5.54 27.35
CA VAL A 60 -24.21 -6.75 27.15
C VAL A 60 -23.45 -8.02 27.54
N LEU A 61 -22.14 -8.10 27.25
CA LEU A 61 -21.29 -9.24 27.62
C LEU A 61 -20.99 -9.31 29.12
N ILE A 62 -20.96 -8.16 29.82
CA ILE A 62 -20.82 -8.13 31.29
C ILE A 62 -22.13 -8.52 31.97
N ALA A 63 -23.29 -8.12 31.42
CA ALA A 63 -24.60 -8.51 31.94
C ALA A 63 -24.90 -10.02 31.75
N GLN A 64 -24.47 -10.63 30.65
CA GLN A 64 -24.63 -12.08 30.42
C GLN A 64 -23.71 -12.95 31.30
N ARG A 65 -22.59 -12.41 31.82
CA ARG A 65 -21.73 -13.14 32.76
C ARG A 65 -22.28 -13.20 34.19
N GLN A 66 -23.23 -12.33 34.55
CA GLN A 66 -23.85 -12.31 35.88
C GLN A 66 -25.08 -13.23 36.01
N GLN A 67 -25.66 -13.71 34.90
CA GLN A 67 -26.81 -14.63 34.92
C GLN A 67 -26.45 -16.13 34.98
N ASN A 68 -25.16 -16.49 34.91
CA ASN A 68 -24.70 -17.89 34.90
C ASN A 68 -23.90 -18.32 36.14
N GLN A 69 -24.14 -17.70 37.30
CA GLN A 69 -23.63 -18.20 38.58
C GLN A 69 -24.73 -18.92 39.38
N PRO A 70 -24.52 -20.17 39.84
CA PRO A 70 -25.39 -20.81 40.80
C PRO A 70 -25.37 -20.03 42.13
N GLY A 71 -26.54 -19.78 42.72
CA GLY A 71 -26.66 -19.05 43.99
C GLY A 71 -25.94 -19.75 45.17
N PRO A 72 -25.63 -19.02 46.26
CA PRO A 72 -24.99 -19.58 47.43
C PRO A 72 -25.95 -20.50 48.19
N VAL A 73 -25.60 -21.78 48.27
CA VAL A 73 -26.22 -22.72 49.22
C VAL A 73 -25.50 -22.56 50.56
N ALA A 74 -26.25 -22.22 51.60
CA ALA A 74 -25.75 -22.12 52.96
C ALA A 74 -25.22 -23.49 53.45
N PRO A 75 -24.06 -23.57 54.11
CA PRO A 75 -23.64 -24.77 54.81
C PRO A 75 -24.48 -24.97 56.07
N ASN A 76 -25.06 -26.16 56.21
CA ASN A 76 -25.69 -26.62 57.43
C ASN A 76 -24.69 -26.56 58.59
N ALA A 77 -25.11 -25.91 59.68
CA ALA A 77 -24.37 -25.88 60.94
C ALA A 77 -24.25 -27.29 61.53
N PRO A 78 -23.10 -27.68 62.11
CA PRO A 78 -23.01 -28.93 62.86
C PRO A 78 -23.77 -28.82 64.18
N GLU A 79 -24.60 -29.83 64.45
CA GLU A 79 -25.29 -30.09 65.70
C GLU A 79 -24.35 -30.01 66.92
N SER A 80 -24.71 -29.17 67.88
CA SER A 80 -24.21 -29.25 69.25
C SER A 80 -24.89 -30.41 69.98
N LYS A 81 -24.15 -31.51 70.20
CA LYS A 81 -24.49 -32.54 71.20
C LYS A 81 -23.96 -32.09 72.57
N PRO A 82 -24.79 -31.98 73.62
CA PRO A 82 -24.30 -31.78 74.98
C PRO A 82 -23.77 -33.11 75.52
N ALA A 83 -22.47 -33.19 75.83
CA ALA A 83 -21.92 -34.27 76.63
C ALA A 83 -21.98 -33.86 78.11
N ALA A 84 -22.71 -34.69 78.86
CA ALA A 84 -23.11 -34.52 80.24
C ALA A 84 -21.97 -34.17 81.21
N LEU A 85 -22.30 -33.23 82.09
CA LEU A 85 -21.71 -33.06 83.41
C LEU A 85 -21.91 -34.36 84.20
N VAL A 86 -20.88 -35.20 84.28
CA VAL A 86 -20.86 -36.36 85.18
C VAL A 86 -20.38 -35.87 86.55
N VAL A 87 -21.34 -35.74 87.46
CA VAL A 87 -21.15 -35.63 88.91
C VAL A 87 -20.58 -36.95 89.44
N PRO A 88 -19.44 -36.97 90.13
CA PRO A 88 -19.07 -38.10 90.99
C PRO A 88 -19.82 -38.00 92.33
N PRO A 89 -20.32 -39.13 92.88
CA PRO A 89 -21.07 -39.18 94.14
C PRO A 89 -20.18 -38.96 95.38
N PRO A 90 -20.77 -38.63 96.54
CA PRO A 90 -20.02 -38.26 97.74
C PRO A 90 -19.25 -39.47 98.25
N ARG A 91 -17.93 -39.31 98.45
CA ARG A 91 -17.15 -40.27 99.22
C ARG A 91 -16.69 -39.62 100.51
N THR A 92 -17.33 -40.13 101.55
CA THR A 92 -17.14 -39.91 102.97
C THR A 92 -15.68 -40.01 103.38
N CYS A 93 -15.24 -39.07 104.23
CA CYS A 93 -14.04 -39.21 105.03
C CYS A 93 -14.07 -40.52 105.81
N THR A 94 -13.00 -41.30 105.73
CA THR A 94 -12.69 -42.34 106.71
C THR A 94 -11.22 -42.19 107.06
N LEU A 95 -10.96 -41.77 108.30
CA LEU A 95 -9.64 -41.75 108.91
C LEU A 95 -9.31 -43.19 109.31
N GLU A 96 -8.39 -43.82 108.59
CA GLU A 96 -7.64 -44.97 109.11
C GLU A 96 -6.25 -44.50 109.50
N PHE A 97 -5.95 -44.61 110.80
CA PHE A 97 -4.60 -44.52 111.32
C PHE A 97 -4.07 -45.95 111.48
N THR A 98 -2.97 -46.26 110.80
CA THR A 98 -2.16 -47.44 111.13
C THR A 98 -0.95 -46.96 111.93
N VAL A 99 -0.88 -47.38 113.18
CA VAL A 99 0.31 -47.18 114.04
C VAL A 99 1.35 -48.21 113.60
N GLY A 100 2.35 -47.75 112.83
CA GLY A 100 3.58 -48.50 112.51
C GLY A 100 4.74 -47.98 113.36
N ALA A 101 5.43 -48.88 114.04
CA ALA A 101 6.46 -48.64 115.06
C ALA A 101 7.62 -47.71 114.65
N PRO A 102 8.23 -46.96 115.59
CA PRO A 102 9.58 -46.42 115.39
C PRO A 102 10.57 -47.60 115.50
N PRO A 103 11.67 -47.67 114.69
CA PRO A 103 12.79 -46.76 114.91
C PRO A 103 13.74 -46.50 113.71
N THR A 104 14.68 -45.58 113.97
CA THR A 104 16.09 -45.54 113.54
C THR A 104 16.46 -44.39 112.58
N PRO A 105 17.47 -43.56 112.92
CA PRO A 105 17.92 -42.45 112.08
C PRO A 105 18.51 -43.00 110.77
N THR A 106 17.89 -42.62 109.65
CA THR A 106 18.45 -42.83 108.32
C THR A 106 19.37 -41.64 108.00
N PRO A 107 20.62 -41.87 107.56
CA PRO A 107 21.59 -40.80 107.33
C PRO A 107 21.06 -39.80 106.31
N THR A 108 21.32 -38.52 106.57
CA THR A 108 21.17 -37.44 105.59
C THR A 108 21.88 -37.87 104.30
N PRO A 109 21.17 -38.03 103.17
CA PRO A 109 21.86 -38.27 101.91
C PRO A 109 22.73 -37.04 101.64
N SER A 110 24.03 -37.28 101.44
CA SER A 110 24.87 -36.32 100.73
C SER A 110 24.10 -35.91 99.48
N SER A 111 23.80 -34.62 99.36
CA SER A 111 23.15 -34.08 98.18
C SER A 111 24.01 -34.43 96.98
N ILE A 112 23.55 -35.36 96.15
CA ILE A 112 24.09 -35.55 94.82
C ILE A 112 24.01 -34.17 94.15
N PRO A 113 25.13 -33.57 93.70
CA PRO A 113 25.06 -32.29 93.01
C PRO A 113 24.17 -32.47 91.79
N VAL A 114 23.00 -31.80 91.80
CA VAL A 114 22.09 -31.79 90.65
C VAL A 114 22.88 -31.21 89.47
N PRO A 115 23.11 -31.97 88.37
CA PRO A 115 23.85 -31.47 87.23
C PRO A 115 23.20 -30.20 86.67
N GLY A 116 24.02 -29.25 86.20
CA GLY A 116 23.54 -28.10 85.46
C GLY A 116 23.05 -28.50 84.07
N ALA A 117 22.12 -27.74 83.51
CA ALA A 117 21.72 -27.89 82.11
C ALA A 117 22.55 -26.94 81.24
N ALA A 118 23.09 -27.44 80.13
CA ALA A 118 23.70 -26.57 79.12
C ALA A 118 22.62 -25.67 78.50
N LYS A 119 22.92 -24.38 78.39
CA LYS A 119 22.04 -23.35 77.83
C LYS A 119 22.70 -22.66 76.65
N CYS A 120 21.94 -22.43 75.59
CA CYS A 120 22.42 -21.69 74.44
C CYS A 120 22.25 -20.18 74.64
N LEU A 121 23.33 -19.41 74.49
CA LEU A 121 23.33 -17.96 74.61
C LEU A 121 23.01 -17.26 73.28
N SER A 122 23.63 -17.73 72.19
CA SER A 122 23.43 -17.13 70.87
C SER A 122 23.76 -18.09 69.74
N LYS A 123 23.10 -17.91 68.61
CA LYS A 123 23.44 -18.52 67.32
C LYS A 123 23.56 -17.40 66.28
N THR A 124 24.73 -17.30 65.66
CA THR A 124 25.04 -16.30 64.63
C THR A 124 25.49 -16.98 63.35
N ALA A 125 25.37 -16.29 62.22
CA ALA A 125 25.88 -16.76 60.94
C ALA A 125 26.76 -15.70 60.28
N SER A 126 27.69 -16.14 59.44
CA SER A 126 28.49 -15.28 58.57
C SER A 126 28.64 -15.90 57.20
N LEU A 127 28.46 -15.09 56.16
CA LEU A 127 28.74 -15.47 54.78
C LEU A 127 30.25 -15.46 54.55
N ILE A 128 30.75 -16.52 53.92
CA ILE A 128 32.15 -16.68 53.54
C ILE A 128 32.25 -16.42 52.04
N LYS A 129 33.02 -15.40 51.63
CA LYS A 129 33.38 -15.16 50.23
C LYS A 129 34.86 -15.47 50.01
N GLY A 130 35.17 -16.31 49.00
CA GLY A 130 36.52 -16.73 48.63
C GLY A 130 36.62 -18.23 48.30
N THR A 131 37.71 -18.66 47.66
CA THR A 131 37.94 -20.07 47.31
C THR A 131 38.40 -20.85 48.55
N ILE A 132 37.63 -21.84 49.00
CA ILE A 132 38.04 -22.72 50.11
C ILE A 132 39.05 -23.74 49.57
N SER A 133 40.34 -23.41 49.62
CA SER A 133 41.43 -24.35 49.35
C SER A 133 41.86 -25.07 50.64
N SER A 134 42.38 -26.29 50.51
CA SER A 134 42.91 -27.11 51.62
C SER A 134 44.28 -26.64 52.13
N LYS A 135 44.85 -25.56 51.57
CA LYS A 135 46.04 -24.85 52.08
C LYS A 135 45.66 -23.46 52.59
N PRO A 136 46.37 -22.90 53.59
CA PRO A 136 46.12 -21.55 54.05
C PRO A 136 46.62 -20.57 53.00
N VAL A 137 45.72 -19.99 52.22
CA VAL A 137 45.98 -18.80 51.41
C VAL A 137 44.88 -17.78 51.72
N GLU A 138 45.37 -16.60 52.08
CA GLU A 138 44.67 -15.41 52.51
C GLU A 138 43.72 -14.88 51.44
N ASP A 139 42.43 -14.82 51.74
CA ASP A 139 41.64 -13.59 51.88
C ASP A 139 40.16 -14.01 52.01
N VAL A 140 39.83 -14.65 53.14
CA VAL A 140 38.47 -15.09 53.42
C VAL A 140 37.76 -13.94 54.11
N THR A 141 36.98 -13.18 53.36
CA THR A 141 36.11 -12.16 53.93
C THR A 141 34.90 -12.83 54.58
N ARG A 142 34.65 -12.50 55.86
CA ARG A 142 33.49 -12.96 56.63
C ARG A 142 32.54 -11.81 56.81
N THR A 143 31.34 -11.93 56.24
CA THR A 143 30.30 -10.93 56.39
C THR A 143 29.23 -11.44 57.35
N PRO A 144 29.01 -10.80 58.52
CA PRO A 144 27.94 -11.20 59.43
C PRO A 144 26.57 -11.18 58.75
N LEU A 145 25.74 -12.19 59.00
CA LEU A 145 24.38 -12.31 58.50
C LEU A 145 23.40 -12.02 59.64
N ALA A 146 22.54 -11.02 59.47
CA ALA A 146 21.43 -10.77 60.37
C ALA A 146 20.35 -11.86 60.25
N ALA A 147 19.44 -11.93 61.23
CA ALA A 147 18.26 -12.78 61.11
C ALA A 147 17.44 -12.39 59.87
N ASN A 148 16.96 -13.38 59.14
CA ASN A 148 16.27 -13.26 57.85
C ASN A 148 17.12 -12.66 56.72
N ALA A 149 18.45 -12.62 56.87
CA ALA A 149 19.32 -12.24 55.76
C ALA A 149 19.22 -13.25 54.60
N THR A 150 19.41 -12.72 53.40
CA THR A 150 19.32 -13.48 52.15
C THR A 150 20.66 -14.06 51.74
N VAL A 151 20.64 -15.31 51.30
CA VAL A 151 21.78 -16.04 50.72
C VAL A 151 21.39 -16.63 49.35
N LYS A 152 22.38 -16.88 48.50
CA LYS A 152 22.20 -17.47 47.16
C LYS A 152 22.58 -18.95 47.17
N PRO A 153 22.05 -19.76 46.22
CA PRO A 153 22.60 -21.10 45.96
C PRO A 153 24.12 -21.04 45.74
N GLY A 154 24.85 -22.00 46.31
CA GLY A 154 26.31 -22.07 46.26
C GLY A 154 27.04 -21.31 47.38
N ASP A 155 26.38 -20.37 48.08
CA ASP A 155 26.95 -19.62 49.20
C ASP A 155 27.42 -20.56 50.33
N ILE A 156 28.47 -20.15 51.04
CA ILE A 156 29.00 -20.88 52.21
C ILE A 156 28.76 -20.06 53.47
N ILE A 157 28.06 -20.66 54.42
CA ILE A 157 27.64 -20.04 55.66
C ILE A 157 28.41 -20.69 56.81
N GLU A 158 29.06 -19.87 57.64
CA GLU A 158 29.60 -20.30 58.92
C GLU A 158 28.61 -20.00 60.03
N TYR A 159 28.18 -21.02 60.75
CA TYR A 159 27.39 -20.88 61.97
C TYR A 159 28.32 -20.85 63.19
N LYS A 160 28.04 -19.95 64.12
CA LYS A 160 28.69 -19.88 65.43
C LYS A 160 27.65 -19.92 66.55
N LEU A 161 27.86 -20.79 67.53
CA LEU A 161 27.01 -20.93 68.70
C LEU A 161 27.80 -20.62 69.96
N GLN A 162 27.20 -19.88 70.89
CA GLN A 162 27.74 -19.69 72.24
C GLN A 162 26.89 -20.46 73.23
N ILE A 163 27.51 -21.30 74.05
CA ILE A 163 26.86 -22.17 75.03
C ILE A 163 27.44 -21.87 76.41
N THR A 164 26.60 -21.89 77.44
CA THR A 164 26.97 -21.70 78.84
C THR A 164 26.31 -22.75 79.73
N ALA A 165 26.72 -22.84 80.99
CA ALA A 165 26.05 -23.62 82.02
C ALA A 165 26.07 -22.88 83.36
N ASP A 166 24.97 -22.96 84.12
CA ASP A 166 24.85 -22.34 85.45
C ASP A 166 25.48 -23.18 86.57
N LYS A 167 25.60 -24.50 86.36
CA LYS A 167 26.32 -25.47 87.20
C LYS A 167 27.13 -26.42 86.31
N ASN A 168 28.00 -27.22 86.90
CA ASN A 168 28.72 -28.28 86.17
C ASN A 168 27.71 -29.22 85.49
N THR A 169 27.82 -29.40 84.17
CA THR A 169 26.94 -30.27 83.39
C THR A 169 27.44 -31.70 83.35
N GLY A 170 26.60 -32.65 82.95
CA GLY A 170 27.05 -33.91 82.37
C GLY A 170 27.59 -33.72 80.94
N GLU A 171 27.84 -34.83 80.21
CA GLU A 171 28.14 -34.78 78.77
C GLU A 171 27.05 -34.01 78.02
N VAL A 172 27.44 -33.10 77.14
CA VAL A 172 26.51 -32.30 76.35
C VAL A 172 26.46 -32.86 74.93
N THR A 173 25.26 -32.99 74.38
CA THR A 173 25.07 -33.37 72.97
C THR A 173 24.38 -32.23 72.25
N MET A 174 25.04 -31.71 71.22
CA MET A 174 24.48 -30.75 70.28
C MET A 174 23.93 -31.52 69.08
N ALA A 175 22.63 -31.39 68.83
CA ALA A 175 21.94 -31.99 67.70
C ALA A 175 21.36 -30.88 66.81
N ASP A 176 21.93 -30.69 65.62
CA ASP A 176 21.51 -29.69 64.65
C ASP A 176 20.98 -30.36 63.38
N THR A 177 19.66 -30.36 63.21
CA THR A 177 19.03 -30.86 61.97
C THR A 177 19.12 -29.76 60.92
N LEU A 178 20.08 -29.88 60.01
CA LEU A 178 20.24 -28.92 58.95
C LEU A 178 19.00 -28.93 58.05
N PRO A 179 18.46 -27.74 57.68
CA PRO A 179 17.38 -27.65 56.71
C PRO A 179 17.77 -28.25 55.35
N ALA A 180 16.77 -28.65 54.56
CA ALA A 180 16.99 -29.28 53.25
C ALA A 180 17.82 -28.41 52.28
N GLN A 181 17.75 -27.08 52.44
CA GLN A 181 18.50 -26.09 51.67
C GLN A 181 20.00 -26.10 51.98
N LEU A 182 20.44 -26.70 53.08
CA LEU A 182 21.83 -26.71 53.53
C LEU A 182 22.48 -28.08 53.41
N GLU A 183 23.79 -28.06 53.22
CA GLU A 183 24.67 -29.20 53.24
C GLU A 183 25.87 -28.94 54.15
N TYR A 184 26.10 -29.80 55.14
CA TYR A 184 27.26 -29.68 56.03
C TYR A 184 28.57 -29.85 55.24
N ILE A 185 29.55 -28.96 55.47
CA ILE A 185 30.91 -29.12 54.96
C ILE A 185 31.71 -29.93 55.98
N THR A 186 32.03 -31.17 55.66
CA THR A 186 32.72 -32.10 56.55
C THR A 186 34.08 -31.57 57.01
N GLY A 187 34.44 -31.87 58.27
CA GLY A 187 35.70 -31.43 58.88
C GLY A 187 35.76 -29.96 59.32
N THR A 188 34.65 -29.22 59.22
CA THR A 188 34.63 -27.78 59.56
C THR A 188 34.18 -27.46 60.99
N ALA A 189 33.72 -28.45 61.76
CA ALA A 189 33.34 -28.27 63.16
C ALA A 189 34.55 -27.88 64.07
N ARG A 190 34.36 -26.90 64.95
CA ARG A 190 35.38 -26.34 65.86
C ARG A 190 34.78 -26.03 67.25
N ILE A 191 35.58 -26.19 68.30
CA ILE A 191 35.38 -25.60 69.65
C ILE A 191 36.46 -24.54 69.87
N GLY A 192 36.07 -23.28 70.06
CA GLY A 192 36.99 -22.15 70.01
C GLY A 192 37.72 -22.16 68.67
N ALA A 193 39.05 -22.29 68.71
CA ALA A 193 39.89 -22.45 67.52
C ALA A 193 40.19 -23.93 67.16
N ALA A 194 39.89 -24.89 68.04
CA ALA A 194 40.33 -26.26 67.91
C ALA A 194 39.37 -27.12 67.04
N PRO A 195 39.88 -27.97 66.12
CA PRO A 195 39.09 -28.95 65.38
C PRO A 195 38.46 -30.01 66.29
N ILE A 196 37.21 -30.35 66.00
CA ILE A 196 36.53 -31.49 66.62
C ILE A 196 36.54 -32.62 65.61
N SER A 197 37.36 -33.65 65.86
CA SER A 197 37.49 -34.83 65.00
C SER A 197 36.84 -36.08 65.59
N SER A 198 36.71 -36.15 66.92
CA SER A 198 36.01 -37.22 67.65
C SER A 198 34.67 -36.70 68.18
N GLY A 199 33.60 -37.50 68.07
CA GLY A 199 32.27 -37.14 68.57
C GLY A 199 31.40 -36.32 67.63
N VAL A 200 31.84 -36.05 66.38
CA VAL A 200 31.02 -35.42 65.33
C VAL A 200 30.50 -36.50 64.38
N SER A 201 29.19 -36.58 64.19
CA SER A 201 28.55 -37.47 63.21
C SER A 201 27.48 -36.72 62.42
N ILE A 202 27.37 -37.01 61.13
CA ILE A 202 26.29 -36.50 60.25
C ILE A 202 25.52 -37.70 59.70
N SER A 203 24.21 -37.76 59.93
CA SER A 203 23.33 -38.79 59.39
C SER A 203 21.97 -38.18 59.11
N ASN A 204 21.39 -38.42 57.92
CA ASN A 204 20.09 -37.85 57.53
C ASN A 204 19.99 -36.32 57.75
N ASN A 205 21.06 -35.57 57.42
CA ASN A 205 21.19 -34.11 57.64
C ASN A 205 21.17 -33.67 59.12
N LEU A 206 21.18 -34.60 60.08
CA LEU A 206 21.32 -34.34 61.51
C LEU A 206 22.81 -34.35 61.89
N LEU A 207 23.36 -33.16 62.11
CA LEU A 207 24.70 -32.96 62.65
C LEU A 207 24.66 -33.13 64.16
N THR A 208 25.28 -34.20 64.66
CA THR A 208 25.40 -34.47 66.09
C THR A 208 26.84 -34.26 66.54
N MET A 209 27.03 -33.50 67.61
CA MET A 209 28.33 -33.24 68.23
C MET A 209 28.25 -33.53 69.73
N LYS A 210 28.97 -34.54 70.18
CA LYS A 210 29.11 -34.91 71.60
C LYS A 210 30.34 -34.26 72.21
N MET A 211 30.22 -33.76 73.43
CA MET A 211 31.30 -33.04 74.10
C MET A 211 31.30 -33.30 75.61
N ALA A 212 32.48 -33.13 76.21
CA ALA A 212 32.67 -33.26 77.65
C ALA A 212 31.83 -32.24 78.45
N ALA A 213 31.75 -32.47 79.76
CA ALA A 213 31.07 -31.59 80.70
C ALA A 213 31.55 -30.13 80.62
N ILE A 214 30.61 -29.20 80.70
CA ILE A 214 30.85 -27.76 80.77
C ILE A 214 30.88 -27.37 82.25
N ALA A 215 31.96 -26.73 82.68
CA ALA A 215 32.09 -26.22 84.04
C ALA A 215 31.10 -25.07 84.31
N ALA A 216 30.69 -24.90 85.56
CA ALA A 216 29.81 -23.82 85.98
C ALA A 216 30.35 -22.45 85.52
N ASN A 217 29.49 -21.66 84.89
CA ASN A 217 29.76 -20.34 84.30
C ASN A 217 30.78 -20.31 83.15
N ALA A 218 31.23 -21.46 82.63
CA ALA A 218 32.09 -21.50 81.46
C ALA A 218 31.29 -21.25 80.18
N GLN A 219 31.86 -20.46 79.26
CA GLN A 219 31.29 -20.22 77.93
C GLN A 219 32.12 -20.89 76.85
N TRP A 220 31.48 -21.68 76.01
CA TRP A 220 32.12 -22.36 74.88
C TRP A 220 31.57 -21.82 73.57
N THR A 221 32.46 -21.60 72.60
CA THR A 221 32.08 -21.16 71.25
C THR A 221 32.24 -22.34 70.29
N PHE A 222 31.17 -22.69 69.59
CA PHE A 222 31.17 -23.73 68.57
C PHE A 222 31.03 -23.09 67.20
N SER A 223 31.68 -23.66 66.19
CA SER A 223 31.45 -23.23 64.82
C SER A 223 31.50 -24.37 63.83
N TYR A 224 30.71 -24.29 62.77
CA TYR A 224 30.76 -25.20 61.64
C TYR A 224 30.32 -24.49 60.36
N LYS A 225 30.64 -25.04 59.19
CA LYS A 225 30.27 -24.45 57.90
C LYS A 225 29.27 -25.33 57.15
N ALA A 226 28.33 -24.71 56.47
CA ALA A 226 27.37 -25.35 55.59
C ALA A 226 27.32 -24.61 54.25
N ARG A 227 27.08 -25.34 53.16
CA ARG A 227 26.84 -24.79 51.82
C ARG A 227 25.33 -24.71 51.58
N VAL A 228 24.86 -23.61 50.99
CA VAL A 228 23.51 -23.54 50.41
C VAL A 228 23.51 -24.38 49.14
N ARG A 229 22.68 -25.42 49.07
CA ARG A 229 22.65 -26.32 47.91
C ARG A 229 22.37 -25.55 46.62
N GLU A 230 23.00 -25.96 45.52
CA GLU A 230 22.77 -25.36 44.19
C GLU A 230 21.30 -25.43 43.74
N THR A 231 20.58 -26.43 44.24
CA THR A 231 19.16 -26.67 43.97
C THR A 231 18.23 -26.04 45.01
N ALA A 232 18.74 -25.22 45.93
CA ALA A 232 17.93 -24.64 46.99
C ALA A 232 16.86 -23.71 46.39
N ALA A 233 15.59 -24.07 46.61
CA ALA A 233 14.46 -23.26 46.18
C ALA A 233 14.36 -21.95 46.98
N ALA A 234 13.72 -20.95 46.39
CA ALA A 234 13.45 -19.69 47.08
C ALA A 234 12.60 -19.93 48.34
N GLY A 235 12.94 -19.25 49.43
CA GLY A 235 12.18 -19.33 50.68
C GLY A 235 13.03 -19.26 51.94
N SER A 236 12.38 -19.14 53.09
CA SER A 236 13.06 -19.12 54.38
C SER A 236 13.37 -20.53 54.89
N PHE A 237 14.49 -20.66 55.59
CA PHE A 237 14.86 -21.86 56.30
C PHE A 237 15.39 -21.49 57.69
N THR A 238 15.03 -22.29 58.68
CA THR A 238 15.46 -22.07 60.06
C THR A 238 16.41 -23.18 60.47
N ASN A 239 17.63 -22.80 60.78
CA ASN A 239 18.64 -23.70 61.28
C ASN A 239 18.58 -23.73 62.81
N ALA A 240 18.13 -24.84 63.41
CA ALA A 240 17.83 -24.94 64.84
C ALA A 240 18.65 -26.05 65.52
N VAL A 241 19.19 -25.73 66.70
CA VAL A 241 20.02 -26.63 67.49
C VAL A 241 19.28 -27.04 68.75
N ASN A 242 19.30 -28.34 69.02
CA ASN A 242 18.83 -28.93 70.26
C ASN A 242 20.04 -29.31 71.11
N LEU A 243 20.16 -28.74 72.31
CA LEU A 243 21.20 -29.10 73.28
C LEU A 243 20.61 -30.01 74.35
N THR A 244 21.14 -31.22 74.49
CA THR A 244 20.79 -32.13 75.59
C THR A 244 21.98 -32.31 76.52
N THR A 245 21.70 -32.52 77.81
CA THR A 245 22.72 -32.73 78.84
C THR A 245 22.47 -34.06 79.54
N ALA A 246 23.50 -34.89 79.67
CA ALA A 246 23.40 -36.17 80.37
C ALA A 246 22.94 -35.98 81.82
N GLY A 247 21.92 -36.73 82.23
CA GLY A 247 21.32 -36.64 83.57
C GLY A 247 20.23 -35.57 83.72
N ILE A 248 19.91 -34.82 82.66
CA ILE A 248 18.84 -33.81 82.65
C ILE A 248 17.81 -34.16 81.57
N THR A 249 16.52 -34.11 81.91
CA THR A 249 15.43 -34.28 80.95
C THR A 249 15.09 -32.95 80.28
N GLY A 250 14.89 -32.99 78.96
CA GLY A 250 14.62 -31.81 78.13
C GLY A 250 15.85 -31.35 77.35
N ALA A 251 15.59 -30.65 76.23
CA ALA A 251 16.60 -30.05 75.39
C ALA A 251 16.43 -28.52 75.38
N ASP A 252 17.53 -27.77 75.40
CA ASP A 252 17.48 -26.35 75.08
C ASP A 252 17.40 -26.20 73.54
N THR A 253 16.30 -25.60 73.08
CA THR A 253 15.99 -25.36 71.67
C THR A 253 15.99 -23.87 71.31
N SER A 254 16.52 -23.01 72.19
CA SER A 254 16.55 -21.56 72.03
C SER A 254 17.43 -21.10 70.87
N CYS A 255 18.45 -21.87 70.51
CA CYS A 255 19.37 -21.54 69.44
C CYS A 255 18.84 -21.89 68.05
N LYS A 256 18.15 -20.92 67.46
CA LYS A 256 17.65 -20.95 66.09
C LYS A 256 18.05 -19.69 65.35
N LEU A 257 18.37 -19.84 64.08
CA LEU A 257 18.60 -18.71 63.18
C LEU A 257 17.89 -18.97 61.86
N THR A 258 17.04 -18.02 61.46
CA THR A 258 16.32 -18.06 60.20
C THR A 258 17.08 -17.23 59.17
N LEU A 259 17.26 -17.78 57.98
CA LEU A 259 17.79 -17.12 56.79
C LEU A 259 16.83 -17.37 55.62
N ALA A 260 17.03 -16.68 54.50
CA ALA A 260 16.26 -16.90 53.28
C ALA A 260 17.16 -17.19 52.08
N VAL A 261 16.77 -18.17 51.26
CA VAL A 261 17.38 -18.37 49.95
C VAL A 261 16.66 -17.50 48.93
N GLN A 262 17.43 -16.71 48.17
CA GLN A 262 16.95 -16.02 46.98
C GLN A 262 17.80 -16.43 45.78
N PRO A 263 17.29 -17.31 44.91
CA PRO A 263 17.92 -17.61 43.63
C PRO A 263 18.01 -16.35 42.76
N PRO A 264 18.96 -16.27 41.82
CA PRO A 264 18.98 -15.21 40.82
C PRO A 264 17.64 -15.14 40.08
N SER A 265 17.09 -13.95 39.87
CA SER A 265 15.78 -13.75 39.24
C SER A 265 15.82 -12.79 38.07
N GLY A 266 17.01 -12.49 37.55
CA GLY A 266 17.19 -11.57 36.43
C GLY A 266 16.46 -12.04 35.18
N THR A 267 15.90 -11.08 34.47
CA THR A 267 15.26 -11.21 33.16
C THR A 267 16.12 -10.53 32.10
N ALA A 268 16.14 -11.10 30.90
CA ALA A 268 16.83 -10.50 29.76
C ALA A 268 15.87 -9.64 28.95
N GLU A 269 16.29 -8.44 28.64
CA GLU A 269 15.56 -7.47 27.85
C GLU A 269 16.27 -7.21 26.52
N CYS A 270 15.56 -7.29 25.40
CA CYS A 270 16.06 -6.73 24.15
C CYS A 270 15.77 -5.23 24.13
N LEU A 271 16.71 -4.44 24.63
CA LEU A 271 16.58 -2.99 24.79
C LEU A 271 16.40 -2.27 23.44
N SER A 272 17.10 -2.71 22.41
CA SER A 272 16.98 -2.11 21.08
C SER A 272 17.39 -3.05 19.96
N LYS A 273 16.82 -2.80 18.78
CA LYS A 273 17.25 -3.38 17.52
C LYS A 273 17.23 -2.29 16.46
N ILE A 274 18.37 -2.05 15.84
CA ILE A 274 18.54 -1.05 14.79
C ILE A 274 19.07 -1.70 13.53
N ALA A 275 18.79 -1.08 12.39
CA ALA A 275 19.35 -1.46 11.10
C ALA A 275 20.40 -0.44 10.71
N LEU A 276 21.57 -0.91 10.27
CA LEU A 276 22.70 -0.08 9.85
C LEU A 276 23.01 -0.35 8.37
N LYS A 277 23.39 0.71 7.68
CA LYS A 277 23.97 0.67 6.33
C LYS A 277 25.41 0.13 6.40
N GLU A 278 25.99 -0.15 5.24
CA GLU A 278 27.39 -0.61 5.12
C GLU A 278 28.40 0.35 5.74
N ASN A 279 28.14 1.66 5.71
CA ASN A 279 28.96 2.69 6.34
C ASN A 279 28.69 2.87 7.85
N ASN A 280 28.01 1.92 8.50
CA ASN A 280 27.57 1.95 9.90
C ASN A 280 26.62 3.10 10.29
N SER A 281 26.12 3.89 9.35
CA SER A 281 25.06 4.85 9.65
C SER A 281 23.72 4.15 9.81
N GLU A 282 22.90 4.65 10.71
CA GLU A 282 21.59 4.05 11.00
C GLU A 282 20.59 4.32 9.87
N TYR A 283 19.79 3.31 9.54
CA TYR A 283 18.56 3.52 8.81
C TYR A 283 17.53 4.17 9.74
N GLY A 284 16.99 5.32 9.35
CA GLY A 284 15.84 5.90 10.05
C GLY A 284 14.64 4.95 10.08
N SER A 285 13.68 5.22 10.96
CA SER A 285 12.44 4.44 11.03
C SER A 285 11.69 4.47 9.68
N ASN A 286 11.33 3.28 9.16
CA ASN A 286 10.74 3.10 7.82
C ASN A 286 11.61 3.61 6.66
N ALA A 287 12.93 3.74 6.84
CA ALA A 287 13.81 4.16 5.77
C ALA A 287 13.81 3.15 4.60
N LEU A 288 14.13 3.67 3.41
CA LEU A 288 14.23 2.90 2.19
C LEU A 288 15.55 2.10 2.15
N ALA A 289 15.45 0.84 1.77
CA ALA A 289 16.57 -0.07 1.56
C ALA A 289 16.50 -0.67 0.16
N ASP A 290 17.59 -0.52 -0.60
CA ASP A 290 17.66 -0.98 -1.98
C ASP A 290 17.71 -2.51 -2.05
N ARG A 291 17.17 -3.09 -3.12
CA ARG A 291 17.34 -4.52 -3.40
C ARG A 291 18.82 -4.82 -3.62
N GLY A 292 19.32 -5.89 -3.02
CA GLY A 292 20.74 -6.22 -2.98
C GLY A 292 21.54 -5.50 -1.89
N ALA A 293 20.96 -4.52 -1.18
CA ALA A 293 21.65 -3.86 -0.07
C ALA A 293 21.91 -4.86 1.07
N VAL A 294 23.10 -4.77 1.67
CA VAL A 294 23.45 -5.50 2.89
C VAL A 294 23.10 -4.64 4.10
N ILE A 295 22.19 -5.15 4.93
CA ILE A 295 21.76 -4.52 6.17
C ILE A 295 22.49 -5.19 7.32
N THR A 296 23.15 -4.41 8.18
CA THR A 296 23.66 -4.91 9.47
C THR A 296 22.62 -4.64 10.55
N TYR A 297 22.04 -5.69 11.13
CA TYR A 297 21.21 -5.56 12.32
C TYR A 297 22.08 -5.54 13.55
N LYS A 298 21.85 -4.56 14.44
CA LYS A 298 22.50 -4.45 15.75
C LYS A 298 21.44 -4.51 16.84
N LEU A 299 21.57 -5.49 17.72
CA LEU A 299 20.69 -5.71 18.87
C LEU A 299 21.45 -5.40 20.15
N THR A 300 20.80 -4.75 21.09
CA THR A 300 21.32 -4.53 22.44
C THR A 300 20.47 -5.32 23.42
N VAL A 301 21.07 -6.28 24.10
CA VAL A 301 20.39 -7.16 25.07
C VAL A 301 21.02 -6.95 26.42
N THR A 302 20.21 -6.68 27.45
CA THR A 302 20.67 -6.43 28.80
C THR A 302 19.93 -7.30 29.80
N ALA A 303 20.55 -7.60 30.94
CA ALA A 303 19.85 -8.19 32.07
C ALA A 303 19.69 -7.13 33.19
N ASP A 304 18.55 -7.13 33.86
CA ASP A 304 18.28 -6.26 35.01
C ASP A 304 19.04 -6.73 36.26
N GLN A 305 19.17 -8.04 36.42
CA GLN A 305 19.90 -8.72 37.48
C GLN A 305 20.60 -9.98 36.96
N GLU A 306 21.29 -10.71 37.84
CA GLU A 306 21.85 -12.01 37.51
C GLU A 306 20.74 -12.99 37.12
N THR A 307 20.86 -13.63 35.96
CA THR A 307 19.82 -14.51 35.40
C THR A 307 19.96 -15.93 35.93
N SER A 308 18.85 -16.56 36.32
CA SER A 308 18.84 -18.00 36.62
C SER A 308 18.75 -18.80 35.32
N GLY A 309 19.94 -19.15 34.79
CA GLY A 309 20.09 -19.95 33.58
C GLY A 309 20.40 -19.15 32.31
N PRO A 310 20.52 -19.84 31.16
CA PRO A 310 21.00 -19.25 29.92
C PRO A 310 19.99 -18.29 29.28
N VAL A 311 20.52 -17.20 28.73
CA VAL A 311 19.78 -16.26 27.88
C VAL A 311 19.88 -16.69 26.42
N VAL A 312 18.73 -16.75 25.76
CA VAL A 312 18.62 -17.09 24.34
C VAL A 312 17.93 -15.95 23.61
N VAL A 313 18.49 -15.52 22.48
CA VAL A 313 17.87 -14.51 21.61
C VAL A 313 17.50 -15.17 20.29
N THR A 314 16.24 -15.12 19.92
CA THR A 314 15.74 -15.63 18.63
C THR A 314 15.28 -14.48 17.76
N ASP A 315 15.62 -14.53 16.48
CA ASP A 315 15.32 -13.50 15.50
C ASP A 315 14.80 -14.13 14.22
N VAL A 316 13.53 -13.88 13.88
CA VAL A 316 12.89 -14.47 12.70
C VAL A 316 12.99 -13.48 11.54
N LEU A 317 13.80 -13.80 10.55
CA LEU A 317 14.08 -12.89 9.44
C LEU A 317 12.86 -12.79 8.49
N PRO A 318 12.41 -11.57 8.16
CA PRO A 318 11.29 -11.37 7.25
C PRO A 318 11.63 -11.88 5.85
N THR A 319 10.63 -12.27 5.06
CA THR A 319 10.80 -12.90 3.73
C THR A 319 11.55 -12.05 2.73
N ALA A 320 11.54 -10.73 2.89
CA ALA A 320 12.22 -9.74 2.03
C ALA A 320 13.76 -9.77 2.12
N VAL A 321 14.34 -10.38 3.15
CA VAL A 321 15.80 -10.44 3.34
C VAL A 321 16.32 -11.88 3.34
N SER A 322 17.60 -12.10 3.12
CA SER A 322 18.29 -13.37 3.29
C SER A 322 19.43 -13.21 4.29
N TYR A 323 19.57 -14.14 5.24
CA TYR A 323 20.69 -14.14 6.17
C TYR A 323 22.02 -14.23 5.43
N VAL A 324 23.02 -13.45 5.82
CA VAL A 324 24.40 -13.59 5.34
C VAL A 324 25.11 -14.59 6.26
N PRO A 325 25.49 -15.78 5.78
CA PRO A 325 26.15 -16.80 6.61
C PRO A 325 27.42 -16.27 7.26
N ASN A 326 27.71 -16.75 8.48
CA ASN A 326 28.91 -16.38 9.26
C ASN A 326 29.05 -14.88 9.58
N SER A 327 27.97 -14.09 9.45
CA SER A 327 27.98 -12.66 9.79
C SER A 327 27.69 -12.36 11.26
N ALA A 328 27.19 -13.35 12.02
CA ALA A 328 26.77 -13.17 13.40
C ALA A 328 27.95 -12.97 14.37
N LYS A 329 27.86 -11.95 15.22
CA LYS A 329 28.85 -11.58 16.23
C LYS A 329 28.20 -11.30 17.58
N ILE A 330 28.96 -11.57 18.64
CA ILE A 330 28.67 -11.18 20.03
C ILE A 330 29.80 -10.22 20.44
N GLY A 331 29.44 -8.97 20.74
CA GLY A 331 30.39 -7.87 20.79
C GLY A 331 31.08 -7.72 19.43
N ASN A 332 32.42 -7.73 19.44
CA ASN A 332 33.23 -7.65 18.23
C ASN A 332 33.70 -9.02 17.72
N THR A 333 33.37 -10.10 18.43
CA THR A 333 33.85 -11.45 18.12
C THR A 333 32.79 -12.23 17.35
N LEU A 334 33.21 -13.02 16.37
CA LEU A 334 32.31 -13.95 15.66
C LEU A 334 31.66 -14.90 16.68
N ALA A 335 30.34 -15.07 16.55
CA ALA A 335 29.57 -15.87 17.51
C ALA A 335 29.92 -17.37 17.42
N GLY A 336 30.40 -17.84 16.26
CA GLY A 336 30.74 -19.25 16.05
C GLY A 336 29.53 -20.16 16.34
N THR A 337 29.75 -21.22 17.13
CA THR A 337 28.70 -22.17 17.52
C THR A 337 27.62 -21.57 18.42
N LYS A 338 27.83 -20.37 19.00
CA LYS A 338 26.82 -19.67 19.80
C LYS A 338 25.75 -18.99 18.96
N ALA A 339 25.89 -18.94 17.63
CA ALA A 339 24.84 -18.46 16.74
C ALA A 339 24.53 -19.50 15.67
N THR A 340 23.25 -19.86 15.54
CA THR A 340 22.77 -20.83 14.56
C THR A 340 21.60 -20.27 13.79
N PHE A 341 21.67 -20.30 12.46
CA PHE A 341 20.56 -19.95 11.58
C PHE A 341 19.87 -21.21 11.05
N THR A 342 18.56 -21.30 11.22
CA THR A 342 17.73 -22.39 10.68
C THR A 342 16.92 -21.86 9.52
N ASP A 343 17.27 -22.27 8.29
CA ASP A 343 16.66 -21.72 7.06
C ASP A 343 15.15 -22.03 6.95
N ALA A 344 14.74 -23.26 7.31
CA ALA A 344 13.34 -23.70 7.27
C ALA A 344 12.40 -22.81 8.10
N THR A 345 12.87 -22.29 9.24
CA THR A 345 12.09 -21.38 10.10
C THR A 345 12.52 -19.92 9.97
N ARG A 346 13.59 -19.65 9.19
CA ARG A 346 14.23 -18.35 9.01
C ARG A 346 14.67 -17.71 10.33
N THR A 347 15.02 -18.54 11.32
CA THR A 347 15.33 -18.10 12.68
C THR A 347 16.83 -18.11 12.92
N LEU A 348 17.38 -16.96 13.29
CA LEU A 348 18.72 -16.83 13.88
C LEU A 348 18.59 -16.94 15.40
N LYS A 349 19.30 -17.88 16.02
CA LYS A 349 19.34 -18.10 17.47
C LYS A 349 20.72 -17.76 18.01
N PHE A 350 20.81 -16.92 19.03
CA PHE A 350 22.02 -16.68 19.82
C PHE A 350 21.91 -17.31 21.20
N GLU A 351 22.97 -17.97 21.65
CA GLU A 351 23.10 -18.59 22.97
C GLU A 351 24.15 -17.84 23.81
N LEU A 352 23.67 -16.96 24.69
CA LEU A 352 24.54 -16.04 25.45
C LEU A 352 25.06 -16.67 26.75
N GLY A 353 24.46 -17.77 27.21
CA GLY A 353 24.72 -18.33 28.53
C GLY A 353 24.09 -17.48 29.65
N SER A 354 24.49 -17.69 30.90
CA SER A 354 23.97 -16.91 32.03
C SER A 354 24.53 -15.49 32.02
N MET A 355 23.68 -14.50 32.24
CA MET A 355 24.07 -13.09 32.37
C MET A 355 24.24 -12.74 33.85
N SER A 356 25.23 -11.91 34.17
CA SER A 356 25.55 -11.47 35.54
C SER A 356 25.64 -9.95 35.60
N THR A 357 25.60 -9.40 36.82
CA THR A 357 25.68 -7.95 37.06
C THR A 357 27.10 -7.40 37.12
N THR A 358 28.12 -8.24 36.97
CA THR A 358 29.49 -7.77 36.71
C THR A 358 29.53 -7.01 35.38
N THR A 359 30.28 -5.91 35.30
CA THR A 359 30.29 -4.96 34.16
C THR A 359 30.44 -5.61 32.79
N ASP A 360 31.14 -6.75 32.70
CA ASP A 360 31.47 -7.36 31.40
C ASP A 360 30.37 -8.27 30.83
N ASN A 361 29.40 -8.73 31.64
CA ASN A 361 28.37 -9.70 31.23
C ASN A 361 26.92 -9.21 31.45
N ARG A 362 26.72 -7.93 31.77
CA ARG A 362 25.38 -7.34 31.96
C ARG A 362 24.70 -6.99 30.64
N THR A 363 25.47 -6.66 29.61
CA THR A 363 24.95 -6.20 28.32
C THR A 363 25.71 -6.85 27.18
N PHE A 364 24.98 -7.46 26.24
CA PHE A 364 25.53 -7.99 24.99
C PHE A 364 25.08 -7.14 23.80
N ILE A 365 26.03 -6.83 22.93
CA ILE A 365 25.76 -6.27 21.61
C ILE A 365 25.82 -7.44 20.62
N LEU A 366 24.73 -7.69 19.90
CA LEU A 366 24.69 -8.72 18.87
C LEU A 366 24.62 -8.03 17.52
N THR A 367 25.43 -8.47 16.56
CA THR A 367 25.32 -7.97 15.18
C THR A 367 25.27 -9.12 14.19
N TYR A 368 24.48 -8.97 13.14
CA TYR A 368 24.53 -9.88 11.99
C TYR A 368 24.07 -9.15 10.73
N GLN A 369 24.35 -9.74 9.57
CA GLN A 369 24.02 -9.16 8.28
C GLN A 369 22.92 -9.96 7.58
N ALA A 370 22.08 -9.23 6.84
CA ALA A 370 21.11 -9.80 5.92
C ALA A 370 21.07 -8.97 4.63
N THR A 371 20.89 -9.61 3.49
CA THR A 371 20.78 -8.95 2.19
C THR A 371 19.31 -8.78 1.82
N VAL A 372 18.90 -7.59 1.37
CA VAL A 372 17.57 -7.40 0.77
C VAL A 372 17.52 -8.18 -0.55
N LYS A 373 16.57 -9.08 -0.72
CA LYS A 373 16.52 -9.94 -1.91
C LYS A 373 16.27 -9.11 -3.18
N THR A 374 16.80 -9.59 -4.30
CA THR A 374 16.63 -8.97 -5.62
C THR A 374 15.19 -9.03 -6.14
N ASP A 375 14.38 -9.95 -5.61
CA ASP A 375 12.96 -10.14 -5.90
C ASP A 375 12.06 -9.67 -4.75
N ALA A 376 12.61 -8.96 -3.75
CA ALA A 376 11.84 -8.50 -2.61
C ALA A 376 10.67 -7.59 -3.08
N PRO A 377 9.44 -7.83 -2.61
CA PRO A 377 8.30 -7.00 -2.96
C PRO A 377 8.50 -5.57 -2.44
N ILE A 378 7.99 -4.58 -3.18
CA ILE A 378 8.01 -3.16 -2.75
C ILE A 378 7.00 -2.97 -1.61
N ALA A 379 7.42 -3.33 -0.39
CA ALA A 379 6.60 -3.26 0.81
C ALA A 379 7.48 -2.94 2.03
N SER A 380 6.82 -2.51 3.12
CA SER A 380 7.49 -2.41 4.41
C SER A 380 7.69 -3.80 5.02
N PHE A 381 8.85 -4.05 5.60
CA PHE A 381 9.12 -5.26 6.37
C PHE A 381 9.68 -4.90 7.75
N SER A 382 9.33 -5.70 8.75
CA SER A 382 9.85 -5.57 10.11
C SER A 382 10.66 -6.81 10.45
N ASN A 383 11.83 -6.59 11.02
CA ASN A 383 12.69 -7.65 11.52
C ASN A 383 12.65 -7.62 13.06
N ALA A 384 12.05 -8.63 13.68
CA ALA A 384 11.79 -8.66 15.12
C ALA A 384 12.60 -9.77 15.81
N ALA A 385 13.26 -9.42 16.90
CA ALA A 385 13.98 -10.34 17.76
C ALA A 385 13.32 -10.41 19.14
N LYS A 386 13.54 -11.55 19.79
CA LYS A 386 12.96 -11.92 21.09
C LYS A 386 14.06 -12.46 21.98
N ALA A 387 14.29 -11.84 23.14
CA ALA A 387 15.18 -12.33 24.18
C ALA A 387 14.37 -13.11 25.23
N ILE A 388 14.87 -14.28 25.66
CA ILE A 388 14.19 -15.18 26.60
C ILE A 388 15.19 -15.63 27.67
N THR A 389 14.75 -15.57 28.94
CA THR A 389 15.40 -16.21 30.09
C THR A 389 14.61 -17.42 30.56
N ASN A 390 15.29 -18.51 30.91
CA ASN A 390 14.66 -19.71 31.49
C ASN A 390 14.05 -19.47 32.89
N ALA A 391 14.45 -18.40 33.58
CA ALA A 391 14.06 -18.13 34.97
C ALA A 391 12.56 -17.82 35.18
N VAL A 392 11.87 -17.32 34.14
CA VAL A 392 10.45 -16.97 34.22
C VAL A 392 9.76 -17.32 32.91
N ALA A 393 8.89 -18.33 32.93
CA ALA A 393 8.04 -18.66 31.79
C ALA A 393 7.17 -17.44 31.44
N GLY A 394 7.49 -16.76 30.34
CA GLY A 394 6.77 -15.56 29.87
C GLY A 394 7.56 -14.26 29.83
N SER A 395 8.79 -14.18 30.38
CA SER A 395 9.63 -12.97 30.35
C SER A 395 10.35 -12.78 29.02
N ALA A 396 9.60 -12.77 27.93
CA ALA A 396 10.14 -12.49 26.62
C ALA A 396 10.10 -10.99 26.30
N SER A 397 11.25 -10.41 26.02
CA SER A 397 11.36 -9.02 25.56
C SER A 397 11.59 -8.97 24.06
N ASN A 398 10.83 -8.11 23.36
CA ASN A 398 10.86 -7.98 21.91
C ASN A 398 11.43 -6.63 21.49
N CYS A 399 12.20 -6.64 20.42
CA CYS A 399 12.74 -5.45 19.77
C CYS A 399 12.64 -5.63 18.25
N SER A 400 12.44 -4.55 17.50
CA SER A 400 12.30 -4.65 16.05
C SER A 400 12.88 -3.46 15.31
N ALA A 401 13.32 -3.70 14.08
CA ALA A 401 13.73 -2.67 13.13
C ALA A 401 12.84 -2.77 11.87
N LYS A 402 12.26 -1.66 11.44
CA LYS A 402 11.34 -1.59 10.30
C LYS A 402 11.93 -0.78 9.17
N LEU A 403 11.90 -1.35 7.97
CA LEU A 403 12.40 -0.76 6.71
C LEU A 403 11.36 -0.92 5.61
N GLN A 404 11.61 -0.27 4.48
CA GLN A 404 10.83 -0.45 3.26
C GLN A 404 11.76 -0.69 2.07
N VAL A 405 11.37 -1.55 1.15
CA VAL A 405 12.16 -1.78 -0.07
C VAL A 405 12.06 -0.56 -1.00
N THR A 406 13.18 -0.05 -1.47
CA THR A 406 13.23 1.10 -2.39
C THR A 406 12.55 0.77 -3.71
N PRO A 407 11.54 1.54 -4.16
CA PRO A 407 10.98 1.40 -5.50
C PRO A 407 12.02 1.81 -6.55
N THR A 408 12.15 1.04 -7.63
CA THR A 408 13.16 1.25 -8.69
C THR A 408 12.57 1.28 -10.10
N ALA A 409 11.27 1.03 -10.25
CA ALA A 409 10.64 1.00 -11.56
C ALA A 409 10.62 2.39 -12.22
N VAL A 410 10.61 2.37 -13.54
CA VAL A 410 10.41 3.54 -14.40
C VAL A 410 9.11 3.35 -15.16
N ALA A 411 8.39 4.44 -15.37
CA ALA A 411 7.24 4.43 -16.27
C ALA A 411 7.69 4.50 -17.73
N LYS A 412 6.91 3.88 -18.60
CA LYS A 412 7.10 3.82 -20.04
C LYS A 412 5.91 4.44 -20.75
N CYS A 413 6.14 5.06 -21.91
CA CYS A 413 5.02 5.35 -22.79
C CYS A 413 4.71 4.09 -23.61
N GLU A 414 3.62 3.41 -23.26
CA GLU A 414 3.20 2.21 -23.97
C GLU A 414 2.67 2.53 -25.37
N SER A 415 1.86 3.59 -25.50
CA SER A 415 1.30 3.96 -26.80
C SER A 415 0.79 5.40 -26.84
N LYS A 416 0.72 5.92 -28.07
CA LYS A 416 -0.03 7.12 -28.41
C LYS A 416 -0.91 6.84 -29.61
N GLN A 417 -2.20 7.13 -29.48
CA GLN A 417 -3.21 6.84 -30.50
C GLN A 417 -4.07 8.08 -30.76
N ALA A 418 -4.70 8.15 -31.92
CA ALA A 418 -5.66 9.18 -32.26
C ALA A 418 -7.04 8.57 -32.49
N PHE A 419 -8.09 9.32 -32.17
CA PHE A 419 -9.50 8.93 -32.31
C PHE A 419 -10.31 10.08 -32.91
N THR A 420 -11.40 9.77 -33.60
CA THR A 420 -12.29 10.79 -34.19
C THR A 420 -12.98 11.67 -33.14
N ASP A 421 -13.24 11.12 -31.95
CA ASP A 421 -13.66 11.82 -30.73
C ASP A 421 -13.35 10.93 -29.50
N TYR A 422 -13.70 11.34 -28.28
CA TYR A 422 -13.40 10.57 -27.05
C TYR A 422 -13.95 9.15 -27.05
N ASN A 423 -15.14 8.96 -27.65
CA ASN A 423 -15.78 7.65 -27.85
C ASN A 423 -15.78 7.26 -29.34
N GLY A 424 -14.92 7.88 -30.14
CA GLY A 424 -14.85 7.69 -31.58
C GLY A 424 -14.04 6.47 -31.99
N THR A 425 -13.90 6.30 -33.30
CA THR A 425 -13.08 5.26 -33.92
C THR A 425 -11.61 5.66 -33.92
N ALA A 426 -10.72 4.66 -33.80
CA ALA A 426 -9.29 4.88 -33.89
C ALA A 426 -8.90 5.36 -35.31
N ILE A 427 -8.06 6.38 -35.36
CA ILE A 427 -7.40 6.86 -36.57
C ILE A 427 -6.06 6.12 -36.65
N ALA A 428 -5.87 5.33 -37.70
CA ALA A 428 -4.64 4.59 -37.90
C ALA A 428 -3.45 5.56 -38.10
N PRO A 429 -2.22 5.18 -37.69
CA PRO A 429 -1.01 5.92 -38.06
C PRO A 429 -0.96 6.21 -39.57
N ASP A 430 -0.36 7.34 -39.93
CA ASP A 430 -0.18 7.83 -41.31
C ASP A 430 -1.49 8.13 -42.06
N SER A 431 -2.64 8.04 -41.38
CA SER A 431 -3.93 8.41 -41.96
C SER A 431 -4.00 9.91 -42.27
N ILE A 432 -4.81 10.23 -43.28
CA ILE A 432 -5.10 11.59 -43.69
C ILE A 432 -6.14 12.20 -42.74
N VAL A 433 -5.83 13.38 -42.19
CA VAL A 433 -6.76 14.25 -41.45
C VAL A 433 -7.03 15.53 -42.22
N THR A 434 -8.22 16.08 -42.06
CA THR A 434 -8.67 17.27 -42.81
C THR A 434 -8.41 18.55 -42.00
N LYS A 435 -8.18 19.66 -42.71
CA LYS A 435 -8.00 20.96 -42.04
C LYS A 435 -9.29 21.36 -41.33
N GLY A 436 -9.18 21.93 -40.14
CA GLY A 436 -10.32 22.31 -39.31
C GLY A 436 -11.00 21.16 -38.56
N SER A 437 -10.67 19.89 -38.83
CA SER A 437 -11.25 18.76 -38.09
C SER A 437 -10.67 18.63 -36.69
N THR A 438 -11.47 18.12 -35.77
CA THR A 438 -11.01 17.75 -34.42
C THR A 438 -10.64 16.27 -34.35
N MET A 439 -9.73 15.93 -33.43
CA MET A 439 -9.41 14.55 -33.06
C MET A 439 -8.98 14.50 -31.59
N VAL A 440 -9.05 13.32 -30.99
CA VAL A 440 -8.60 13.06 -29.62
C VAL A 440 -7.32 12.24 -29.64
N TYR A 441 -6.30 12.70 -28.95
CA TYR A 441 -5.13 11.88 -28.63
C TYR A 441 -5.35 11.15 -27.32
N ARG A 442 -4.96 9.87 -27.29
CA ARG A 442 -4.89 9.02 -26.09
C ARG A 442 -3.45 8.57 -25.89
N ILE A 443 -2.86 8.91 -24.74
CA ILE A 443 -1.54 8.45 -24.32
C ILE A 443 -1.73 7.37 -23.26
N THR A 444 -1.11 6.22 -23.44
CA THR A 444 -1.10 5.14 -22.44
C THR A 444 0.30 5.03 -21.83
N VAL A 445 0.37 5.13 -20.51
CA VAL A 445 1.59 5.06 -19.72
C VAL A 445 1.54 3.84 -18.82
N THR A 446 2.63 3.07 -18.74
CA THR A 446 2.70 1.86 -17.92
C THR A 446 3.91 1.82 -17.00
N ALA A 447 3.77 1.13 -15.88
CA ALA A 447 4.86 0.78 -14.97
C ALA A 447 4.69 -0.67 -14.50
N ASN A 448 5.77 -1.45 -14.52
CA ASN A 448 5.75 -2.86 -14.12
C ASN A 448 5.63 -3.07 -12.60
N GLU A 449 6.21 -2.15 -11.82
CA GLU A 449 6.15 -2.07 -10.36
C GLU A 449 6.04 -0.59 -9.91
N THR A 450 6.01 -0.37 -8.60
CA THR A 450 6.02 0.98 -8.01
C THR A 450 7.21 1.80 -8.51
N THR A 451 6.94 2.96 -9.12
CA THR A 451 7.97 3.84 -9.65
C THR A 451 8.79 4.48 -8.53
N ALA A 452 10.07 4.72 -8.81
CA ALA A 452 11.03 5.31 -7.86
C ALA A 452 10.72 6.75 -7.44
N GLY A 453 9.70 7.37 -8.02
CA GLY A 453 9.29 8.76 -7.82
C GLY A 453 8.14 9.14 -8.76
N SER A 454 7.92 10.44 -8.90
CA SER A 454 6.86 10.97 -9.76
C SER A 454 7.11 10.68 -11.23
N VAL A 455 6.02 10.44 -11.94
CA VAL A 455 6.00 10.24 -13.39
C VAL A 455 5.44 11.50 -14.01
N VAL A 456 6.19 12.11 -14.92
CA VAL A 456 5.79 13.31 -15.66
C VAL A 456 5.61 12.94 -17.13
N VAL A 457 4.40 13.16 -17.63
CA VAL A 457 4.04 12.99 -19.04
C VAL A 457 4.00 14.37 -19.68
N VAL A 458 4.75 14.55 -20.75
CA VAL A 458 4.81 15.80 -21.53
C VAL A 458 4.52 15.50 -22.98
N ASP A 459 3.56 16.20 -23.54
CA ASP A 459 3.22 16.15 -24.96
C ASP A 459 3.35 17.55 -25.55
N THR A 460 4.20 17.74 -26.55
CA THR A 460 4.40 19.05 -27.19
C THR A 460 3.67 19.06 -28.51
N LEU A 461 2.63 19.88 -28.63
CA LEU A 461 1.82 19.92 -29.85
C LEU A 461 2.63 20.50 -31.01
N PRO A 462 2.71 19.81 -32.17
CA PRO A 462 3.35 20.32 -33.38
C PRO A 462 2.56 21.49 -33.97
N ASP A 463 3.22 22.45 -34.63
CA ASP A 463 2.69 23.73 -35.16
C ASP A 463 1.34 23.66 -35.91
N ARG A 464 1.05 22.51 -36.52
CA ARG A 464 -0.18 22.25 -37.29
C ARG A 464 -1.44 22.03 -36.43
N LEU A 465 -1.27 21.84 -35.13
CA LEU A 465 -2.35 21.55 -34.19
C LEU A 465 -2.63 22.70 -33.22
N GLU A 466 -3.89 22.84 -32.84
CA GLU A 466 -4.34 23.67 -31.72
C GLU A 466 -4.99 22.80 -30.64
N PHE A 467 -4.73 23.13 -29.38
CA PHE A 467 -5.38 22.47 -28.24
C PHE A 467 -6.84 22.95 -28.14
N VAL A 468 -7.76 22.02 -27.89
CA VAL A 468 -9.19 22.34 -27.71
C VAL A 468 -9.57 22.16 -26.25
N GLU A 469 -9.44 20.95 -25.72
CA GLU A 469 -9.83 20.60 -24.36
C GLU A 469 -9.12 19.32 -23.90
N SER A 470 -9.12 19.05 -22.60
CA SER A 470 -8.69 17.76 -22.03
C SER A 470 -9.86 17.10 -21.32
N LYS A 471 -9.97 15.78 -21.44
CA LYS A 471 -10.94 14.99 -20.65
C LYS A 471 -10.44 14.79 -19.22
N ASP A 472 -9.14 14.62 -19.07
CA ASP A 472 -8.50 14.43 -17.77
C ASP A 472 -8.17 15.77 -17.13
N SER A 473 -8.68 15.98 -15.91
CA SER A 473 -8.38 17.16 -15.08
C SER A 473 -6.93 17.25 -14.63
N ALA A 474 -6.18 16.14 -14.71
CA ALA A 474 -4.75 16.09 -14.39
C ALA A 474 -3.86 16.67 -15.50
N LEU A 475 -4.39 16.87 -16.72
CA LEU A 475 -3.64 17.46 -17.82
C LEU A 475 -3.70 18.99 -17.75
N GLN A 476 -2.53 19.61 -17.88
CA GLN A 476 -2.39 21.07 -17.93
C GLN A 476 -1.78 21.48 -19.26
N TYR A 477 -2.47 22.37 -19.98
CA TYR A 477 -1.97 22.95 -21.23
C TYR A 477 -1.32 24.31 -20.98
N ASN A 478 -0.08 24.47 -21.45
CA ASN A 478 0.64 25.74 -21.48
C ASN A 478 0.68 26.26 -22.91
N SER A 479 -0.07 27.32 -23.20
CA SER A 479 -0.20 27.87 -24.56
C SER A 479 1.09 28.49 -25.11
N SER A 480 1.96 29.04 -24.26
CA SER A 480 3.22 29.66 -24.67
C SER A 480 4.26 28.63 -25.13
N THR A 481 4.28 27.45 -24.50
CA THR A 481 5.21 26.35 -24.84
C THR A 481 4.56 25.24 -25.66
N ARG A 482 3.23 25.29 -25.80
CA ARG A 482 2.38 24.30 -26.48
C ARG A 482 2.53 22.89 -25.91
N LYS A 483 2.82 22.82 -24.62
CA LYS A 483 3.00 21.58 -23.85
C LYS A 483 1.75 21.23 -23.08
N ILE A 484 1.35 19.97 -23.16
CA ILE A 484 0.34 19.34 -22.32
C ILE A 484 1.10 18.46 -21.32
N THR A 485 0.93 18.72 -20.03
CA THR A 485 1.69 18.05 -18.97
C THR A 485 0.76 17.39 -17.97
N ALA A 486 1.06 16.15 -17.57
CA ALA A 486 0.46 15.49 -16.41
C ALA A 486 1.55 15.00 -15.47
N THR A 487 1.30 15.12 -14.16
CA THR A 487 2.20 14.60 -13.12
C THR A 487 1.46 13.59 -12.25
N ILE A 488 2.04 12.39 -12.11
CA ILE A 488 1.55 11.31 -11.28
C ILE A 488 2.55 11.12 -10.13
N ALA A 489 2.08 11.12 -8.88
CA ALA A 489 2.97 11.03 -7.72
C ALA A 489 3.82 9.75 -7.70
N THR A 490 3.20 8.60 -7.99
CA THR A 490 3.85 7.29 -8.24
C THR A 490 2.92 6.44 -9.12
N MET A 491 3.48 5.52 -9.89
CA MET A 491 2.73 4.51 -10.65
C MET A 491 3.10 3.12 -10.16
N GLY A 492 2.23 2.12 -10.36
CA GLY A 492 2.53 0.70 -10.15
C GLY A 492 2.34 0.15 -8.73
N ASP A 493 1.75 0.93 -7.82
CA ASP A 493 1.46 0.54 -6.43
C ASP A 493 0.34 -0.51 -6.33
N THR A 494 -0.69 -0.36 -7.17
CA THR A 494 -1.80 -1.32 -7.33
C THR A 494 -1.98 -1.67 -8.81
N ALA A 495 -2.69 -2.76 -9.11
CA ALA A 495 -3.02 -3.17 -10.48
C ALA A 495 -3.65 -2.02 -11.29
N ALA A 496 -4.55 -1.23 -10.69
CA ALA A 496 -5.20 -0.08 -11.34
C ALA A 496 -4.27 1.12 -11.60
N THR A 497 -3.09 1.14 -10.98
CA THR A 497 -2.08 2.21 -11.17
C THR A 497 -0.90 1.76 -12.02
N LYS A 498 -0.87 0.51 -12.47
CA LYS A 498 0.15 0.00 -13.42
C LYS A 498 -0.02 0.59 -14.81
N THR A 499 -1.24 0.98 -15.18
CA THR A 499 -1.55 1.61 -16.45
C THR A 499 -2.36 2.87 -16.19
N LYS A 500 -2.01 3.97 -16.86
CA LYS A 500 -2.77 5.22 -16.85
C LYS A 500 -2.91 5.74 -18.27
N THR A 501 -4.11 6.18 -18.60
CA THR A 501 -4.44 6.78 -19.90
C THR A 501 -4.74 8.26 -19.73
N PHE A 502 -4.27 9.07 -20.67
CA PHE A 502 -4.53 10.50 -20.75
C PHE A 502 -5.13 10.86 -22.10
N GLU A 503 -6.26 11.56 -22.11
CA GLU A 503 -7.00 11.93 -23.30
C GLU A 503 -7.18 13.44 -23.42
N TYR A 504 -6.84 13.99 -24.59
CA TYR A 504 -7.08 15.38 -24.92
C TYR A 504 -7.46 15.58 -26.38
N LYS A 505 -8.30 16.58 -26.62
CA LYS A 505 -8.81 16.94 -27.95
C LYS A 505 -7.98 18.08 -28.54
N VAL A 506 -7.68 17.94 -29.82
CA VAL A 506 -7.01 18.94 -30.64
C VAL A 506 -7.81 19.22 -31.90
N ARG A 507 -7.51 20.33 -32.57
CA ARG A 507 -7.99 20.62 -33.92
C ARG A 507 -6.80 20.79 -34.86
N VAL A 508 -6.94 20.33 -36.09
CA VAL A 508 -6.04 20.66 -37.19
C VAL A 508 -6.31 22.11 -37.58
N LYS A 509 -5.30 22.97 -37.53
CA LYS A 509 -5.50 24.39 -37.89
C LYS A 509 -5.99 24.51 -39.33
N THR A 510 -6.82 25.52 -39.60
CA THR A 510 -7.38 25.78 -40.93
C THR A 510 -6.31 26.21 -41.94
N ASP A 511 -5.24 26.83 -41.46
CA ASP A 511 -4.07 27.25 -42.21
C ASP A 511 -2.91 26.24 -42.15
N ALA A 512 -3.10 25.08 -41.50
CA ALA A 512 -2.06 24.07 -41.39
C ALA A 512 -1.52 23.69 -42.77
N ALA A 513 -0.19 23.76 -42.94
CA ALA A 513 0.43 23.32 -44.18
C ALA A 513 0.18 21.81 -44.41
N ALA A 514 0.20 21.38 -45.67
CA ALA A 514 0.04 19.96 -46.01
C ALA A 514 1.30 19.14 -45.65
N GLY A 515 1.17 17.81 -45.69
CA GLY A 515 2.24 16.85 -45.40
C GLY A 515 2.14 16.19 -44.03
N ASP A 516 3.16 15.41 -43.70
CA ASP A 516 3.22 14.64 -42.46
C ASP A 516 3.50 15.55 -41.25
N PHE A 517 2.96 15.13 -40.11
CA PHE A 517 3.33 15.69 -38.82
C PHE A 517 3.30 14.60 -37.76
N THR A 518 4.26 14.67 -36.86
CA THR A 518 4.37 13.73 -35.74
C THR A 518 4.06 14.48 -34.46
N ASN A 519 3.14 13.93 -33.68
CA ASN A 519 2.88 14.38 -32.32
C ASN A 519 3.51 13.38 -31.35
N THR A 520 4.36 13.83 -30.43
CA THR A 520 5.17 12.93 -29.57
C THR A 520 4.90 13.19 -28.10
N ALA A 521 4.44 12.16 -27.39
CA ALA A 521 4.38 12.19 -25.94
C ALA A 521 5.66 11.59 -25.34
N THR A 522 6.11 12.18 -24.25
CA THR A 522 7.35 11.83 -23.53
C THR A 522 7.03 11.57 -22.08
N VAL A 523 7.54 10.48 -21.52
CA VAL A 523 7.32 10.05 -20.12
C VAL A 523 8.67 10.04 -19.41
N THR A 524 8.74 10.69 -18.27
CA THR A 524 9.94 10.71 -17.42
C THR A 524 9.59 10.29 -16.00
N THR A 525 10.49 9.58 -15.34
CA THR A 525 10.36 9.24 -13.91
C THR A 525 11.42 10.00 -13.13
N ALA A 526 11.04 10.76 -12.10
CA ALA A 526 11.90 11.72 -11.40
C ALA A 526 13.24 11.15 -10.89
N SER A 527 13.29 9.87 -10.58
CA SER A 527 14.49 9.20 -10.05
C SER A 527 15.50 8.81 -11.13
N LYS A 528 15.15 8.97 -12.41
CA LYS A 528 16.03 8.81 -13.57
C LYS A 528 15.65 9.83 -14.65
N THR A 529 16.07 11.08 -14.45
CA THR A 529 15.81 12.19 -15.37
C THR A 529 16.49 12.05 -16.74
N THR A 530 17.38 11.07 -16.92
CA THR A 530 18.13 10.82 -18.16
C THR A 530 17.53 9.74 -19.06
N GLN A 531 16.46 9.06 -18.65
CA GLN A 531 15.78 8.02 -19.43
C GLN A 531 14.33 8.42 -19.65
N ALA A 532 14.12 9.37 -20.56
CA ALA A 532 12.80 9.71 -21.07
C ALA A 532 12.38 8.64 -22.09
N ASP A 533 11.20 8.07 -21.91
CA ASP A 533 10.58 7.18 -22.90
C ASP A 533 9.60 7.99 -23.76
N SER A 534 9.42 7.63 -25.03
CA SER A 534 8.60 8.43 -25.93
C SER A 534 7.81 7.58 -26.92
N CYS A 535 6.60 8.03 -27.22
CA CYS A 535 5.66 7.38 -28.13
C CYS A 535 5.18 8.42 -29.18
N PRO A 536 5.76 8.42 -30.39
CA PRO A 536 5.32 9.27 -31.48
C PRO A 536 4.08 8.71 -32.17
N LEU A 537 3.20 9.59 -32.66
CA LEU A 537 2.16 9.25 -33.63
C LEU A 537 2.25 10.21 -34.83
N THR A 538 2.46 9.64 -36.02
CA THR A 538 2.47 10.39 -37.28
C THR A 538 1.10 10.31 -37.93
N LEU A 539 0.62 11.47 -38.40
CA LEU A 539 -0.58 11.62 -39.23
C LEU A 539 -0.24 12.55 -40.39
N ARG A 540 -1.13 12.62 -41.38
CA ARG A 540 -0.89 13.41 -42.58
C ARG A 540 -2.01 14.38 -42.88
N ILE A 541 -1.68 15.57 -43.34
CA ILE A 541 -2.64 16.50 -43.94
C ILE A 541 -2.52 16.36 -45.46
N ALA A 542 -3.58 15.90 -46.11
CA ALA A 542 -3.58 15.77 -47.56
C ALA A 542 -3.36 17.12 -48.23
N TYR A 543 -2.57 17.10 -49.31
CA TYR A 543 -2.56 18.20 -50.26
C TYR A 543 -3.95 18.28 -50.89
N GLN A 544 -4.45 19.49 -51.09
CA GLN A 544 -5.73 19.76 -51.75
C GLN A 544 -5.49 20.69 -52.92
N CYS A 545 -6.50 20.87 -53.77
CA CYS A 545 -6.50 21.93 -54.77
C CYS A 545 -6.05 23.26 -54.13
N ASN A 546 -5.15 24.00 -54.79
CA ASN A 546 -4.53 25.24 -54.30
C ASN A 546 -3.53 25.13 -53.15
N SER A 547 -3.22 23.92 -52.65
CA SER A 547 -2.14 23.76 -51.66
C SER A 547 -0.79 24.09 -52.28
N SER A 548 0.05 24.85 -51.58
CA SER A 548 1.44 25.06 -51.99
C SER A 548 2.22 23.74 -52.00
N CYS A 549 3.03 23.53 -53.01
CA CYS A 549 3.76 22.30 -53.27
C CYS A 549 5.14 22.60 -53.85
N SER A 550 5.99 21.59 -53.91
CA SER A 550 7.31 21.64 -54.55
C SER A 550 7.51 20.50 -55.56
N THR A 551 6.69 19.44 -55.50
CA THR A 551 6.77 18.25 -56.35
C THR A 551 5.38 17.74 -56.69
N ASP A 552 5.24 17.06 -57.84
CA ASP A 552 3.97 16.45 -58.26
C ASP A 552 3.51 15.36 -57.29
N ASP A 553 4.44 14.57 -56.75
CA ASP A 553 4.15 13.50 -55.78
C ASP A 553 3.43 14.02 -54.53
N GLN A 554 3.76 15.22 -54.07
CA GLN A 554 3.06 15.87 -52.96
C GLN A 554 1.59 16.09 -53.31
N CYS A 555 1.28 16.56 -54.52
CA CYS A 555 -0.09 16.81 -54.95
C CYS A 555 -0.87 15.53 -55.26
N ALA A 556 -0.23 14.54 -55.90
CA ALA A 556 -0.81 13.22 -56.16
C ALA A 556 -1.18 12.49 -54.86
N SER A 557 -0.49 12.81 -53.76
CA SER A 557 -0.77 12.27 -52.44
C SER A 557 -2.12 12.72 -51.83
N SER A 558 -2.82 13.67 -52.45
CA SER A 558 -4.18 14.12 -52.07
C SER A 558 -5.27 13.03 -52.09
N GLY A 559 -4.96 11.85 -52.62
CA GLY A 559 -5.95 10.85 -53.01
C GLY A 559 -6.42 11.03 -54.46
N ASN A 560 -5.99 12.10 -55.14
CA ASN A 560 -6.17 12.31 -56.56
C ASN A 560 -4.82 12.30 -57.28
N ALA A 561 -4.48 11.16 -57.89
CA ALA A 561 -3.23 10.96 -58.63
C ALA A 561 -3.07 11.92 -59.83
N SER A 562 -4.15 12.56 -60.27
CA SER A 562 -4.14 13.52 -61.38
C SER A 562 -3.73 14.93 -60.96
N TYR A 563 -3.48 15.18 -59.67
CA TYR A 563 -3.00 16.48 -59.21
C TYR A 563 -1.47 16.59 -59.37
N ILE A 564 -1.05 17.68 -60.01
CA ILE A 564 0.37 18.04 -60.21
C ILE A 564 0.70 19.35 -59.49
N CYS A 565 1.98 19.59 -59.25
CA CYS A 565 2.48 20.83 -58.72
C CYS A 565 2.77 21.82 -59.84
N SER A 566 1.86 22.76 -60.08
CA SER A 566 2.03 23.73 -61.16
C SER A 566 2.90 24.90 -60.72
N ALA A 567 4.14 24.95 -61.25
CA ALA A 567 5.04 26.09 -61.08
C ALA A 567 4.43 27.39 -61.65
N ASP A 568 3.77 27.30 -62.82
CA ASP A 568 3.14 28.44 -63.50
C ASP A 568 1.98 29.07 -62.72
N GLN A 569 1.42 28.35 -61.75
CA GLN A 569 0.35 28.82 -60.86
C GLN A 569 0.86 29.17 -59.45
N GLY A 570 2.15 29.48 -59.33
CA GLY A 570 2.80 29.83 -58.06
C GLY A 570 3.06 28.62 -57.17
N SER A 571 3.47 27.50 -57.79
CA SER A 571 3.76 26.22 -57.12
C SER A 571 2.59 25.73 -56.27
N LYS A 572 1.42 25.60 -56.90
CA LYS A 572 0.18 25.13 -56.27
C LYS A 572 -0.29 23.81 -56.89
N CYS A 573 -0.90 22.95 -56.07
CA CYS A 573 -1.54 21.74 -56.54
C CYS A 573 -2.72 22.08 -57.45
N ARG A 574 -2.72 21.51 -58.65
CA ARG A 574 -3.70 21.71 -59.71
C ARG A 574 -4.05 20.38 -60.36
N LEU A 575 -5.25 20.28 -60.92
CA LEU A 575 -5.60 19.15 -61.76
C LEU A 575 -4.81 19.23 -63.06
N SER A 576 -4.09 18.16 -63.42
CA SER A 576 -3.26 18.08 -64.63
C SER A 576 -4.04 18.33 -65.92
N SER A 577 -5.33 17.95 -65.97
CA SER A 577 -6.22 18.20 -67.11
C SER A 577 -6.70 19.66 -67.22
N ASN A 578 -6.53 20.48 -66.17
CA ASN A 578 -6.97 21.87 -66.15
C ASN A 578 -6.13 22.72 -65.19
N VAL A 579 -4.86 22.90 -65.53
CA VAL A 579 -3.87 23.53 -64.65
C VAL A 579 -4.22 24.99 -64.30
N GLY A 580 -4.93 25.71 -65.18
CA GLY A 580 -5.37 27.08 -64.95
C GLY A 580 -6.59 27.23 -64.03
N SER A 581 -7.28 26.14 -63.67
CA SER A 581 -8.48 26.22 -62.84
C SER A 581 -8.16 26.46 -61.37
N SER A 582 -8.71 27.53 -60.80
CA SER A 582 -8.66 27.80 -59.36
C SER A 582 -9.61 26.90 -58.55
N SER A 583 -10.61 26.29 -59.19
CA SER A 583 -11.48 25.28 -58.57
C SER A 583 -10.94 23.84 -58.71
N CYS A 584 -9.90 23.63 -59.52
CA CYS A 584 -9.37 22.30 -59.90
C CYS A 584 -10.42 21.35 -60.47
N GLU A 585 -11.44 21.89 -61.11
CA GLU A 585 -12.42 21.12 -61.87
C GLU A 585 -11.91 20.86 -63.28
N ASN A 586 -12.36 19.76 -63.89
CA ASN A 586 -12.13 19.52 -65.31
C ASN A 586 -12.66 20.71 -66.14
N PRO A 587 -12.10 20.95 -67.34
CA PRO A 587 -12.64 21.97 -68.22
C PRO A 587 -14.12 21.66 -68.48
N SER A 588 -15.02 22.62 -68.24
CA SER A 588 -16.41 22.47 -68.67
C SER A 588 -16.43 22.41 -70.19
N THR A 589 -16.69 21.23 -70.76
CA THR A 589 -16.97 21.10 -72.19
C THR A 589 -18.35 21.70 -72.44
N SER A 590 -18.38 22.99 -72.80
CA SER A 590 -19.57 23.59 -73.40
C SER A 590 -19.81 22.91 -74.73
N TYR A 591 -20.78 21.99 -74.77
CA TYR A 591 -21.29 21.48 -76.05
C TYR A 591 -22.07 22.62 -76.71
N ALA A 592 -21.83 22.86 -77.99
CA ALA A 592 -22.55 23.83 -78.82
C ALA A 592 -22.74 23.23 -80.23
N CYS A 593 -23.51 23.90 -81.09
CA CYS A 593 -23.63 23.48 -82.49
C CYS A 593 -22.23 23.31 -83.11
N ASN A 594 -21.99 22.24 -83.87
CA ASN A 594 -20.69 21.85 -84.46
C ASN A 594 -19.62 21.32 -83.50
N THR A 595 -19.91 21.20 -82.20
CA THR A 595 -18.96 20.57 -81.28
C THR A 595 -18.90 19.06 -81.55
N SER A 596 -17.70 18.47 -81.50
CA SER A 596 -17.54 17.03 -81.65
C SER A 596 -18.22 16.28 -80.52
N CYS A 597 -18.85 15.14 -80.84
CA CYS A 597 -19.61 14.34 -79.89
C CYS A 597 -19.44 12.85 -80.18
N GLU A 598 -19.71 12.02 -79.18
CA GLU A 598 -19.72 10.55 -79.28
C GLU A 598 -21.14 10.00 -79.20
N ASN A 599 -22.03 10.68 -78.48
CA ASN A 599 -23.42 10.27 -78.28
C ASN A 599 -24.36 11.47 -78.06
N ASN A 600 -25.67 11.24 -78.15
CA ASN A 600 -26.69 12.28 -78.03
C ASN A 600 -26.70 12.96 -76.65
N ASN A 601 -26.39 12.25 -75.56
CA ASN A 601 -26.44 12.81 -74.21
C ASN A 601 -25.46 13.98 -74.04
N GLN A 602 -24.30 13.92 -74.70
CA GLN A 602 -23.31 15.00 -74.68
C GLN A 602 -23.87 16.29 -75.31
N CYS A 603 -24.53 16.19 -76.46
CA CYS A 603 -25.14 17.35 -77.13
C CYS A 603 -26.39 17.89 -76.41
N GLN A 604 -27.16 17.00 -75.78
CA GLN A 604 -28.40 17.35 -75.09
C GLN A 604 -28.18 18.13 -73.79
N GLN A 605 -26.99 18.06 -73.19
CA GLN A 605 -26.61 18.92 -72.05
C GLN A 605 -26.61 20.41 -72.41
N ALA A 606 -26.35 20.74 -73.68
CA ALA A 606 -26.35 22.12 -74.16
C ALA A 606 -27.70 22.60 -74.66
N ASN A 607 -28.44 21.72 -75.34
CA ASN A 607 -29.79 21.99 -75.83
C ASN A 607 -30.52 20.65 -76.02
N GLY A 608 -31.68 20.47 -75.38
CA GLY A 608 -32.44 19.22 -75.44
C GLY A 608 -32.87 18.79 -76.86
N ASN A 609 -32.85 19.71 -77.82
CA ASN A 609 -33.14 19.44 -79.23
C ASN A 609 -31.89 19.10 -80.05
N TYR A 610 -30.71 19.00 -79.45
CA TYR A 610 -29.50 18.61 -80.16
C TYR A 610 -29.28 17.09 -80.13
N VAL A 611 -28.76 16.55 -81.23
CA VAL A 611 -28.36 15.16 -81.38
C VAL A 611 -26.93 15.11 -81.92
N CYS A 612 -26.27 13.97 -81.72
CA CYS A 612 -24.93 13.72 -82.23
C CYS A 612 -25.03 13.06 -83.60
N SER A 613 -24.90 13.87 -84.66
CA SER A 613 -25.07 13.42 -86.04
C SER A 613 -23.73 13.15 -86.72
N ASP A 614 -23.68 12.12 -87.56
CA ASP A 614 -22.54 11.83 -88.42
C ASP A 614 -22.46 12.86 -89.56
N THR A 615 -21.37 13.63 -89.60
CA THR A 615 -21.10 14.62 -90.66
C THR A 615 -19.82 14.26 -91.42
N SER A 616 -19.56 14.93 -92.54
CA SER A 616 -18.31 14.79 -93.29
C SER A 616 -17.05 15.18 -92.48
N GLN A 617 -17.21 15.85 -91.33
CA GLN A 617 -16.15 16.25 -90.42
C GLN A 617 -16.15 15.45 -89.11
N GLY A 618 -16.74 14.24 -89.12
CA GLY A 618 -16.95 13.39 -87.96
C GLY A 618 -18.28 13.66 -87.25
N LYS A 619 -18.54 12.98 -86.13
CA LYS A 619 -19.75 13.16 -85.33
C LYS A 619 -19.79 14.52 -84.66
N ARG A 620 -20.82 15.33 -84.95
CA ARG A 620 -20.99 16.70 -84.43
C ARG A 620 -22.39 16.92 -83.85
N CYS A 621 -22.50 17.79 -82.86
CA CYS A 621 -23.80 18.22 -82.34
C CYS A 621 -24.57 19.04 -83.38
N ARG A 622 -25.82 18.65 -83.65
CA ARG A 622 -26.76 19.24 -84.63
C ARG A 622 -28.17 19.33 -84.06
N LEU A 623 -29.03 20.16 -84.62
CA LEU A 623 -30.46 20.15 -84.29
C LEU A 623 -31.11 18.86 -84.80
N LYS A 624 -31.93 18.20 -83.97
CA LYS A 624 -32.61 16.93 -84.29
C LYS A 624 -33.42 16.95 -85.58
N ASP A 625 -34.04 18.08 -85.89
CA ASP A 625 -34.88 18.22 -87.08
C ASP A 625 -34.11 18.74 -88.31
N TYR A 626 -32.83 19.09 -88.15
CA TYR A 626 -31.99 19.71 -89.18
C TYR A 626 -30.54 19.20 -89.13
N GLU A 627 -30.37 17.88 -89.04
CA GLU A 627 -29.06 17.23 -88.85
C GLU A 627 -28.03 17.55 -89.95
N SER A 628 -28.51 17.86 -91.17
CA SER A 628 -27.68 18.23 -92.32
C SER A 628 -27.23 19.69 -92.34
N GLN A 629 -27.80 20.56 -91.50
CA GLN A 629 -27.51 22.00 -91.51
C GLN A 629 -26.32 22.34 -90.61
N ALA A 630 -25.25 22.84 -91.21
CA ALA A 630 -24.01 23.16 -90.50
C ALA A 630 -24.14 24.38 -89.56
N ASN A 631 -25.11 25.27 -89.79
CA ASN A 631 -25.39 26.43 -88.92
C ASN A 631 -26.34 26.10 -87.75
N CYS A 632 -26.93 24.90 -87.69
CA CYS A 632 -27.94 24.52 -86.71
C CYS A 632 -29.10 25.53 -86.58
N GLU A 633 -29.54 26.10 -87.71
CA GLU A 633 -30.72 26.96 -87.78
C GLU A 633 -31.77 26.30 -88.67
N ALA A 634 -33.05 26.58 -88.39
CA ALA A 634 -34.13 26.18 -89.29
C ALA A 634 -33.98 26.93 -90.63
N VAL A 635 -34.17 26.22 -91.74
CA VAL A 635 -34.12 26.82 -93.08
C VAL A 635 -35.23 27.87 -93.19
N SER A 636 -34.86 29.14 -93.31
CA SER A 636 -35.79 30.23 -93.57
C SER A 636 -36.26 30.17 -95.03
N THR A 637 -37.47 29.65 -95.26
CA THR A 637 -38.14 29.71 -96.55
C THR A 637 -38.74 31.10 -96.80
N PRO A 638 -38.66 31.64 -98.03
CA PRO A 638 -39.13 32.98 -98.36
C PRO A 638 -40.68 33.08 -98.31
N THR A 639 -41.13 34.25 -97.89
CA THR A 639 -42.52 34.71 -97.78
C THR A 639 -43.26 34.74 -99.12
N PRO A 640 -44.49 34.17 -99.22
CA PRO A 640 -45.47 34.56 -100.22
C PRO A 640 -46.66 35.34 -99.61
N THR A 641 -47.09 36.36 -100.33
CA THR A 641 -48.26 37.26 -100.12
C THR A 641 -49.20 37.08 -101.34
N PRO A 642 -50.54 37.30 -101.34
CA PRO A 642 -51.61 37.27 -100.32
C PRO A 642 -52.76 36.27 -100.65
N ALA A 643 -53.79 36.21 -99.78
CA ALA A 643 -54.95 35.30 -99.78
C ALA A 643 -56.07 35.58 -100.82
N ILE A 644 -56.74 34.53 -101.32
CA ILE A 644 -57.92 34.55 -102.21
C ILE A 644 -59.12 33.88 -101.50
N GLY A 645 -60.27 34.57 -101.42
CA GLY A 645 -61.51 34.12 -100.76
C GLY A 645 -62.74 34.15 -101.69
N CYS A 646 -63.89 33.67 -101.20
CA CYS A 646 -65.21 33.55 -101.87
C CYS A 646 -65.49 34.50 -103.05
N ASN A 647 -66.15 33.99 -104.11
CA ASN A 647 -66.44 34.66 -105.38
C ASN A 647 -65.26 34.85 -106.34
N ALA A 648 -64.08 34.34 -106.01
CA ALA A 648 -62.96 34.24 -106.94
C ALA A 648 -63.30 33.33 -108.12
N SER A 649 -62.83 33.68 -109.32
CA SER A 649 -62.94 32.84 -110.52
C SER A 649 -62.09 31.58 -110.39
N CYS A 650 -62.61 30.44 -110.83
CA CYS A 650 -61.98 29.13 -110.74
C CYS A 650 -62.23 28.33 -112.03
N VAL A 651 -61.46 27.26 -112.24
CA VAL A 651 -61.69 26.29 -113.33
C VAL A 651 -62.03 24.91 -112.75
N THR A 652 -61.47 24.58 -111.60
CA THR A 652 -61.69 23.32 -110.86
C THR A 652 -61.83 23.58 -109.36
N ASN A 653 -62.33 22.60 -108.60
CA ASN A 653 -62.49 22.74 -107.15
C ASN A 653 -61.16 22.98 -106.42
N ALA A 654 -60.02 22.56 -106.97
CA ALA A 654 -58.70 22.75 -106.37
C ALA A 654 -58.23 24.22 -106.40
N ASP A 655 -58.84 25.06 -107.23
CA ASP A 655 -58.52 26.49 -107.34
C ASP A 655 -59.14 27.30 -106.19
N CYS A 656 -60.04 26.70 -105.42
CA CYS A 656 -60.70 27.34 -104.28
C CYS A 656 -59.89 27.13 -103.01
N SER A 657 -59.40 28.22 -102.41
CA SER A 657 -58.49 28.16 -101.25
C SER A 657 -59.15 27.71 -99.94
N ASN A 658 -60.49 27.67 -99.87
CA ASN A 658 -61.22 27.06 -98.76
C ASN A 658 -61.65 25.65 -99.17
N PRO A 659 -61.30 24.59 -98.42
CA PRO A 659 -61.72 23.22 -98.72
C PRO A 659 -63.24 23.01 -98.77
N ASP A 660 -64.02 23.88 -98.12
CA ASP A 660 -65.50 23.83 -98.15
C ASP A 660 -66.10 24.53 -99.39
N HIS A 661 -65.27 25.12 -100.26
CA HIS A 661 -65.71 25.76 -101.50
C HIS A 661 -65.48 24.85 -102.71
N ILE A 662 -66.49 24.78 -103.58
CA ILE A 662 -66.43 24.14 -104.90
C ILE A 662 -66.41 25.20 -106.01
N CYS A 663 -65.90 24.82 -107.18
CA CYS A 663 -65.99 25.66 -108.36
C CYS A 663 -67.37 25.49 -109.01
N TYR A 664 -68.20 26.54 -108.94
CA TYR A 664 -69.60 26.49 -109.34
C TYR A 664 -69.89 27.46 -110.49
N THR A 665 -70.62 27.00 -111.51
CA THR A 665 -71.07 27.84 -112.63
C THR A 665 -72.31 28.62 -112.21
N THR A 666 -72.22 29.94 -112.15
CA THR A 666 -73.34 30.82 -111.81
C THR A 666 -74.39 30.86 -112.92
N SER A 667 -75.58 31.38 -112.62
CA SER A 667 -76.67 31.57 -113.59
C SER A 667 -76.31 32.52 -114.76
N SER A 668 -75.20 33.26 -114.67
CA SER A 668 -74.65 34.09 -115.76
C SER A 668 -73.58 33.37 -116.59
N GLY A 669 -73.29 32.09 -116.32
CA GLY A 669 -72.32 31.26 -117.06
C GLY A 669 -70.87 31.38 -116.60
N ALA A 670 -70.56 32.11 -115.52
CA ALA A 670 -69.21 32.28 -114.99
C ALA A 670 -68.88 31.22 -113.91
N GLN A 671 -67.66 30.67 -113.93
CA GLN A 671 -67.18 29.73 -112.89
C GLN A 671 -66.52 30.48 -111.73
N GLN A 672 -67.05 30.29 -110.52
CA GLN A 672 -66.55 30.96 -109.31
C GLN A 672 -66.60 30.04 -108.08
N CYS A 673 -65.70 30.25 -107.13
CA CYS A 673 -65.66 29.53 -105.86
C CYS A 673 -66.88 29.87 -105.00
N ARG A 674 -67.63 28.84 -104.59
CA ARG A 674 -68.87 28.91 -103.80
C ARG A 674 -68.90 27.82 -102.73
N LEU A 675 -69.57 28.06 -101.61
CA LEU A 675 -69.73 27.07 -100.54
C LEU A 675 -70.55 25.87 -101.03
N ASP A 676 -70.04 24.64 -100.82
CA ASP A 676 -70.64 23.41 -101.36
C ASP A 676 -72.11 23.22 -100.93
N THR A 677 -72.42 23.64 -99.70
CA THR A 677 -73.72 23.51 -99.04
C THR A 677 -74.71 24.60 -99.44
N ASN A 678 -74.28 25.67 -100.11
CA ASN A 678 -75.15 26.73 -100.61
C ASN A 678 -74.56 27.46 -101.84
N PRO A 679 -74.45 26.77 -102.99
CA PRO A 679 -73.65 27.25 -104.12
C PRO A 679 -74.25 28.45 -104.87
N THR A 680 -75.55 28.74 -104.67
CA THR A 680 -76.23 29.90 -105.27
C THR A 680 -76.09 31.19 -104.45
N SER A 681 -75.54 31.12 -103.23
CA SER A 681 -75.29 32.30 -102.39
C SER A 681 -74.12 33.12 -102.93
N THR A 682 -74.34 34.40 -103.21
CA THR A 682 -73.29 35.33 -103.66
C THR A 682 -72.41 35.84 -102.51
N THR A 683 -72.68 35.44 -101.28
CA THR A 683 -71.89 35.81 -100.08
C THR A 683 -71.19 34.62 -99.42
N CYS A 684 -71.29 33.40 -99.99
CA CYS A 684 -70.77 32.14 -99.43
C CYS A 684 -71.11 31.94 -97.94
N THR A 685 -72.37 32.17 -97.57
CA THR A 685 -72.87 31.96 -96.20
C THR A 685 -74.07 31.00 -96.19
N THR A 686 -74.16 30.19 -95.13
CA THR A 686 -75.29 29.29 -94.87
C THR A 686 -76.50 30.08 -94.34
N PRO A 687 -77.75 29.79 -94.74
CA PRO A 687 -78.94 30.45 -94.19
C PRO A 687 -79.11 30.13 -92.69
N GLY A 688 -79.10 31.15 -91.85
CA GLY A 688 -79.16 30.99 -90.39
C GLY A 688 -80.58 30.75 -89.86
N VAL A 689 -80.72 29.77 -88.96
CA VAL A 689 -81.81 29.67 -87.98
C VAL A 689 -81.24 29.25 -86.62
N THR A 690 -81.84 29.85 -85.60
CA THR A 690 -81.54 30.08 -84.18
C THR A 690 -81.69 28.89 -83.20
N VAL A 691 -81.22 29.11 -81.95
CA VAL A 691 -81.56 28.49 -80.64
C VAL A 691 -80.66 27.29 -80.23
N ALA A 692 -80.11 27.09 -79.01
CA ALA A 692 -80.27 27.67 -77.67
C ALA A 692 -78.96 27.56 -76.85
N GLN A 693 -78.79 28.46 -75.88
CA GLN A 693 -77.81 28.41 -74.80
C GLN A 693 -78.34 27.59 -73.61
N THR A 694 -77.50 26.82 -72.92
CA THR A 694 -77.58 26.58 -71.46
C THR A 694 -76.21 26.10 -70.95
N PRO A 695 -75.71 26.62 -69.81
CA PRO A 695 -74.35 26.37 -69.31
C PRO A 695 -74.27 25.11 -68.44
N THR A 696 -73.07 24.60 -68.17
CA THR A 696 -72.89 23.57 -67.13
C THR A 696 -71.73 23.87 -66.20
N GLN A 697 -72.08 23.74 -64.93
CA GLN A 697 -71.42 24.05 -63.69
C GLN A 697 -70.83 22.77 -63.06
N THR A 698 -70.09 22.98 -61.98
CA THR A 698 -69.21 22.16 -61.11
C THR A 698 -69.71 20.84 -60.47
N LEU A 699 -68.73 19.96 -60.15
CA LEU A 699 -68.57 18.97 -59.00
C LEU A 699 -69.55 17.76 -58.89
N PRO A 700 -69.36 16.70 -58.03
CA PRO A 700 -68.21 16.10 -57.28
C PRO A 700 -68.16 14.51 -57.23
N GLN A 701 -67.36 13.94 -56.30
CA GLN A 701 -67.30 12.58 -55.67
C GLN A 701 -66.31 11.54 -56.25
N GLN A 702 -65.43 10.88 -55.46
CA GLN A 702 -65.69 10.08 -54.24
C GLN A 702 -64.46 9.91 -53.29
N LEU A 703 -64.71 9.89 -51.96
CA LEU A 703 -63.88 9.49 -50.78
C LEU A 703 -64.31 8.07 -50.30
N PRO A 704 -63.73 7.35 -49.27
CA PRO A 704 -62.80 7.75 -48.18
C PRO A 704 -61.62 6.75 -47.96
N GLN A 705 -60.58 6.98 -47.14
CA GLN A 705 -60.48 6.75 -45.68
C GLN A 705 -58.97 6.89 -45.30
N THR A 706 -58.61 7.86 -44.46
CA THR A 706 -58.01 7.74 -43.11
C THR A 706 -56.53 7.32 -42.98
N GLY A 707 -55.76 8.20 -42.33
CA GLY A 707 -54.44 7.92 -41.74
C GLY A 707 -53.67 9.20 -41.38
N PRO A 708 -53.95 9.83 -40.23
CA PRO A 708 -53.26 11.03 -39.78
C PRO A 708 -52.02 10.70 -38.93
N GLU A 709 -51.06 11.63 -39.01
CA GLU A 709 -50.05 11.90 -38.01
C GLU A 709 -50.63 11.86 -36.59
N ASP A 710 -50.00 11.10 -35.70
CA ASP A 710 -49.71 11.46 -34.30
C ASP A 710 -49.25 10.23 -33.53
N TRP A 711 -47.98 9.86 -33.69
CA TRP A 711 -47.33 8.87 -32.82
C TRP A 711 -46.45 9.51 -31.73
N ILE A 712 -46.36 10.85 -31.69
CA ILE A 712 -45.43 11.59 -30.82
C ILE A 712 -46.04 12.07 -29.48
N ASN A 713 -47.31 11.79 -29.22
CA ASN A 713 -47.96 12.18 -27.94
C ASN A 713 -48.29 11.03 -26.98
N TRP A 714 -47.81 9.80 -27.21
CA TRP A 714 -47.96 8.69 -26.25
C TRP A 714 -46.67 8.20 -25.57
N LEU A 715 -45.53 8.84 -25.82
CA LEU A 715 -44.26 8.49 -25.15
C LEU A 715 -43.86 9.49 -24.03
N LYS A 716 -44.64 10.56 -23.81
CA LYS A 716 -44.29 11.63 -22.85
C LYS A 716 -45.04 11.58 -21.51
N ALA A 717 -45.89 10.58 -21.27
CA ALA A 717 -46.64 10.45 -20.01
C ALA A 717 -46.35 9.17 -19.20
N GLY A 718 -45.35 8.36 -19.58
CA GLY A 718 -45.07 7.05 -18.96
C GLY A 718 -43.83 6.96 -18.06
N LEU A 719 -43.05 8.04 -17.87
CA LEU A 719 -41.75 7.99 -17.18
C LEU A 719 -41.65 8.88 -15.93
N ILE A 720 -42.76 9.44 -15.44
CA ILE A 720 -42.76 10.30 -14.24
C ILE A 720 -43.10 9.53 -12.95
N THR A 721 -43.50 8.27 -13.01
CA THR A 721 -43.90 7.48 -11.83
C THR A 721 -42.88 6.44 -11.35
N LEU A 722 -41.73 6.29 -12.00
CA LEU A 722 -40.65 5.38 -11.59
C LEU A 722 -39.38 6.08 -11.05
N GLY A 723 -39.43 7.39 -10.83
CA GLY A 723 -38.29 8.19 -10.34
C GLY A 723 -38.33 8.56 -8.85
N ILE A 724 -39.47 8.40 -8.17
CA ILE A 724 -39.63 8.87 -6.78
C ILE A 724 -39.38 7.74 -5.75
N GLY A 725 -39.43 6.46 -6.16
CA GLY A 725 -39.16 5.32 -5.27
C GLY A 725 -37.68 5.03 -4.98
N ALA A 726 -36.76 5.49 -5.84
CA ALA A 726 -35.32 5.23 -5.67
C ALA A 726 -34.60 6.29 -4.81
N VAL A 727 -35.22 7.45 -4.58
CA VAL A 727 -34.61 8.55 -3.81
C VAL A 727 -34.85 8.41 -2.30
N LEU A 728 -35.86 7.65 -1.87
CA LEU A 728 -36.10 7.35 -0.44
C LEU A 728 -35.35 6.12 0.09
N LEU A 729 -34.75 5.29 -0.77
CA LEU A 729 -33.93 4.14 -0.38
C LEU A 729 -32.43 4.49 -0.25
N LEU A 730 -32.04 5.72 -0.61
CA LEU A 730 -30.67 6.25 -0.50
C LEU A 730 -30.49 7.21 0.71
N LEU A 731 -31.54 7.37 1.53
CA LEU A 731 -31.55 8.20 2.74
C LEU A 731 -31.92 7.42 4.02
N LEU A 732 -31.84 6.08 3.97
CA LEU A 732 -31.76 5.16 5.10
C LEU A 732 -30.44 4.39 4.98
#